data_AF-A0A9W9ADY7-F1
#
_entry.id   AF-A0A9W9ADY7-F1
#
_cell.length_a   1.000
_cell.length_b   1.000
_cell.length_c   1.000
_cell.angle_alpha   90.00
_cell.angle_beta   90.00
_cell.angle_gamma   90.00
#
_symmetry.space_group_name_H-M   'P 1'
#
loop_
_entity.id
_entity.type
_entity.pdbx_description
1 polymer ?
#
loop_
_entity_poly.entity_id
_entity_poly.type
_entity_poly.pdbx_seq_one_letter_code
_entity_poly.pdbx_strand_id
1 'polypeptide(L)'
;MVPFTSSPTASLAPSVPGLGRVKSLVRANSIYQNMIGRIQRQRSLDNNSLLSFQTPHLQERSTQILSLENLMSFGLGSGPYGEPIRHIMCANQSTRVRAQRRCTEQGFILCPRCQLVKYCSERCQKQHWPRHSSTCAHPYLEGNWQPGWVLQERPPSFACSSATFSPSSFIFPAFDALNLTQNEGAESTDKNYKLCFAACADIRNLIETVNNLPSNYQGRFDVLINNSDPIIINRDLVILYALLNPEPSIDEAAELAVHLMYSAALSAPSAAYLQRCLEDVYGSQYDSHSGDFSFRTCLSTRGEGKICSLQTAAGVRSPLEMFMSTYNLAVALKNRWKVLAAPENVDTWDRFLSRLRPSHRMAFKWFRETGVLAPFAADTSRFTHPNRLMFSSQGTWLGKSDFNPLQGWDATLIQVSGAKIAMIESADIFGCLFFYLKDQFRRFAYQVKNLNVNFVLTQFDPQILARGISAGVIPIFEGACFDRVDTKDMMDDVGIEACLADWGPLLNRENRFASLLMHSRAWHSKRPYALARCNPHAALMLFMHKCFKIPTLNSKLKDVFAQGLRSPALLRLIESLDAFYDHDNIFQEFLEAENTGPIAAAFDLGLRPHHKVHPKRFGVPLDACAHQMPDVSKSQFYDLASLCEVDFSARFLEFSWSPTQGPSTISHYVEGV
;
A
#
# COMPACT_ATOMS: atom_id res chain seq x y z
N MET A 1 -3.44 -36.49 -68.14
CA MET A 1 -3.60 -35.08 -67.74
C MET A 1 -2.43 -34.72 -66.86
N VAL A 2 -1.64 -33.75 -67.29
CA VAL A 2 -0.21 -33.57 -66.95
C VAL A 2 0.00 -32.90 -65.57
N PRO A 3 1.10 -33.20 -64.85
CA PRO A 3 1.32 -32.89 -63.43
C PRO A 3 2.61 -32.07 -63.13
N PHE A 4 2.96 -31.93 -61.85
CA PHE A 4 4.31 -31.72 -61.23
C PHE A 4 5.21 -30.52 -61.59
N THR A 5 5.78 -29.89 -60.55
CA THR A 5 7.22 -29.50 -60.35
C THR A 5 7.34 -28.83 -58.96
N SER A 6 7.98 -29.41 -57.93
CA SER A 6 9.40 -29.70 -57.62
C SER A 6 10.13 -28.58 -56.85
N SER A 7 10.66 -28.99 -55.69
CA SER A 7 11.44 -28.35 -54.61
C SER A 7 12.75 -27.63 -55.06
N PRO A 8 13.49 -26.89 -54.19
CA PRO A 8 14.33 -27.55 -53.17
C PRO A 8 14.56 -26.83 -51.81
N THR A 9 14.98 -27.67 -50.87
CA THR A 9 15.56 -27.45 -49.54
C THR A 9 16.76 -26.50 -49.50
N ALA A 10 16.86 -25.68 -48.45
CA ALA A 10 18.12 -25.13 -47.94
C ALA A 10 18.17 -25.27 -46.40
N SER A 11 19.14 -26.04 -45.93
CA SER A 11 19.53 -26.15 -44.52
C SER A 11 20.32 -24.91 -44.11
N LEU A 12 19.96 -24.29 -42.98
CA LEU A 12 20.83 -23.36 -42.26
C LEU A 12 20.79 -23.69 -40.77
N ALA A 13 21.97 -24.00 -40.25
CA ALA A 13 22.23 -24.38 -38.87
C ALA A 13 21.77 -23.32 -37.85
N PRO A 14 21.44 -23.70 -36.60
CA PRO A 14 21.23 -22.72 -35.54
C PRO A 14 22.56 -21.99 -35.24
N SER A 15 22.57 -20.68 -35.44
CA SER A 15 23.67 -19.83 -34.98
C SER A 15 23.60 -19.71 -33.45
N VAL A 16 24.67 -20.13 -32.80
CA VAL A 16 24.86 -20.05 -31.34
C VAL A 16 24.96 -18.59 -30.92
N PRO A 17 24.07 -18.03 -30.07
CA PRO A 17 24.25 -16.71 -29.49
C PRO A 17 25.14 -16.82 -28.24
N GLY A 18 26.43 -17.08 -28.45
CA GLY A 18 27.39 -17.44 -27.39
C GLY A 18 28.36 -16.36 -26.93
N LEU A 19 28.47 -15.20 -27.57
CA LEU A 19 29.55 -14.24 -27.26
C LEU A 19 29.12 -12.94 -26.55
N GLY A 20 27.84 -12.58 -26.57
CA GLY A 20 27.34 -11.36 -25.91
C GLY A 20 27.13 -11.52 -24.40
N ARG A 21 26.52 -12.64 -23.97
CA ARG A 21 26.25 -12.96 -22.55
C ARG A 21 27.53 -13.24 -21.76
N VAL A 22 28.51 -13.91 -22.37
CA VAL A 22 29.79 -14.23 -21.70
C VAL A 22 30.61 -12.97 -21.45
N LYS A 23 30.59 -11.98 -22.36
CA LYS A 23 31.35 -10.73 -22.18
C LYS A 23 30.77 -9.83 -21.07
N SER A 24 29.45 -9.82 -20.84
CA SER A 24 28.86 -9.06 -19.73
C SER A 24 29.04 -9.75 -18.37
N LEU A 25 28.93 -11.08 -18.33
CA LEU A 25 29.21 -11.89 -17.13
C LEU A 25 30.69 -11.85 -16.73
N VAL A 26 31.62 -11.91 -17.69
CA VAL A 26 33.06 -11.77 -17.43
C VAL A 26 33.40 -10.36 -16.92
N ARG A 27 32.70 -9.32 -17.39
CA ARG A 27 32.92 -7.94 -16.92
C ARG A 27 32.34 -7.71 -15.52
N ALA A 28 31.18 -8.28 -15.20
CA ALA A 28 30.60 -8.24 -13.86
C ALA A 28 31.44 -9.05 -12.84
N ASN A 29 31.89 -10.25 -13.23
CA ASN A 29 32.76 -11.08 -12.39
C ASN A 29 34.16 -10.42 -12.21
N SER A 30 34.69 -9.75 -13.23
CA SER A 30 35.93 -8.96 -13.10
C SER A 30 35.81 -7.79 -12.12
N ILE A 31 34.67 -7.10 -12.09
CA ILE A 31 34.41 -6.02 -11.12
C ILE A 31 34.28 -6.60 -9.70
N TYR A 32 33.59 -7.73 -9.56
CA TYR A 32 33.44 -8.45 -8.28
C TYR A 32 34.77 -8.97 -7.72
N GLN A 33 35.61 -9.61 -8.55
CA GLN A 33 36.93 -10.09 -8.15
C GLN A 33 37.89 -8.94 -7.81
N ASN A 34 37.78 -7.79 -8.50
CA ASN A 34 38.53 -6.59 -8.15
C ASN A 34 38.07 -5.99 -6.81
N MET A 35 36.79 -6.09 -6.46
CA MET A 35 36.26 -5.66 -5.16
C MET A 35 36.75 -6.56 -4.02
N ILE A 36 36.69 -7.89 -4.18
CA ILE A 36 37.25 -8.84 -3.21
C ILE A 36 38.76 -8.67 -3.05
N GLY A 37 39.49 -8.49 -4.16
CA GLY A 37 40.93 -8.26 -4.14
C GLY A 37 41.37 -6.95 -3.49
N ARG A 38 40.47 -5.96 -3.35
CA ARG A 38 40.70 -4.73 -2.56
C ARG A 38 40.47 -4.98 -1.06
N ILE A 39 39.40 -5.70 -0.72
CA ILE A 39 39.07 -6.06 0.67
C ILE A 39 40.16 -6.96 1.28
N GLN A 40 40.71 -7.91 0.52
CA GLN A 40 41.78 -8.79 0.97
C GLN A 40 43.14 -8.07 1.11
N ARG A 41 43.46 -7.11 0.23
CA ARG A 41 44.67 -6.27 0.34
C ARG A 41 44.62 -5.33 1.55
N GLN A 42 43.43 -4.89 1.95
CA GLN A 42 43.25 -4.05 3.14
C GLN A 42 43.46 -4.87 4.43
N ARG A 43 42.95 -6.11 4.48
CA ARG A 43 43.24 -7.05 5.59
C ARG A 43 44.73 -7.40 5.72
N SER A 44 45.51 -7.39 4.63
CA SER A 44 46.96 -7.61 4.70
C SER A 44 47.76 -6.37 5.12
N LEU A 45 47.20 -5.17 4.93
CA LEU A 45 47.83 -3.90 5.34
C LEU A 45 47.61 -3.61 6.83
N ASP A 46 46.47 -4.02 7.38
CA ASP A 46 46.15 -3.86 8.81
C ASP A 46 46.99 -4.77 9.73
N ASN A 47 47.57 -5.84 9.19
CA ASN A 47 48.47 -6.74 9.95
C ASN A 47 49.93 -6.26 10.03
N ASN A 48 50.32 -5.19 9.33
CA ASN A 48 51.75 -4.83 9.15
C ASN A 48 52.13 -3.39 9.53
N SER A 49 51.32 -2.68 10.33
CA SER A 49 51.70 -1.31 10.76
C SER A 49 51.40 -1.01 12.23
N LEU A 50 52.02 -1.78 13.12
CA LEU A 50 52.39 -1.28 14.45
C LEU A 50 53.86 -0.84 14.37
N LEU A 51 54.11 0.47 14.21
CA LEU A 51 55.32 1.16 14.66
C LEU A 51 55.13 2.69 14.50
N SER A 52 55.48 3.38 15.58
CA SER A 52 55.42 4.83 15.85
C SER A 52 55.96 5.75 14.73
N PHE A 53 55.46 6.99 14.63
CA PHE A 53 56.28 8.23 14.73
C PHE A 53 55.42 9.52 14.65
N GLN A 54 55.95 10.59 15.26
CA GLN A 54 55.34 11.88 15.61
C GLN A 54 55.06 12.83 14.41
N THR A 55 54.14 13.78 14.62
CA THR A 55 53.71 14.88 13.73
C THR A 55 54.76 16.01 13.60
N PRO A 56 54.71 16.88 12.55
CA PRO A 56 53.93 18.14 12.64
C PRO A 56 53.34 18.74 11.32
N HIS A 57 52.23 19.47 11.50
CA HIS A 57 51.66 20.61 10.74
C HIS A 57 51.76 20.71 9.20
N LEU A 58 50.61 20.65 8.50
CA LEU A 58 50.30 21.42 7.27
C LEU A 58 48.78 21.42 6.95
N GLN A 59 48.25 22.63 6.74
CA GLN A 59 46.92 23.10 6.29
C GLN A 59 45.83 22.08 5.87
N GLU A 60 44.69 22.15 6.58
CA GLU A 60 43.43 21.46 6.28
C GLU A 60 42.84 21.89 4.93
N ARG A 61 42.99 21.03 3.92
CA ARG A 61 41.97 20.86 2.89
C ARG A 61 40.89 19.96 3.49
N SER A 62 39.64 20.41 3.48
CA SER A 62 38.49 19.61 3.92
C SER A 62 38.27 18.40 3.00
N THR A 63 39.04 17.34 3.19
CA THR A 63 38.64 16.00 2.80
C THR A 63 37.52 15.59 3.74
N GLN A 64 36.28 15.53 3.23
CA GLN A 64 35.18 14.87 3.91
C GLN A 64 35.64 13.44 4.24
N ILE A 65 35.97 13.20 5.51
CA ILE A 65 36.15 11.84 6.02
C ILE A 65 34.75 11.22 5.94
N LEU A 66 34.54 10.34 4.95
CA LEU A 66 33.33 9.54 4.85
C LEU A 66 33.23 8.72 6.14
N SER A 67 32.09 8.79 6.82
CA SER A 67 31.83 7.94 7.98
C SER A 67 31.90 6.46 7.58
N LEU A 68 32.23 5.58 8.53
CA LEU A 68 32.19 4.13 8.32
C LEU A 68 30.81 3.65 7.83
N GLU A 69 29.73 4.34 8.24
CA GLU A 69 28.37 4.12 7.73
C GLU A 69 28.25 4.38 6.23
N ASN A 70 28.87 5.45 5.69
CA ASN A 70 28.84 5.75 4.25
C ASN A 70 29.65 4.75 3.42
N LEU A 71 30.64 4.08 4.02
CA LEU A 71 31.41 3.01 3.37
C LEU A 71 30.67 1.66 3.34
N MET A 72 29.63 1.50 4.17
CA MET A 72 28.78 0.30 4.27
C MET A 72 27.38 0.49 3.66
N SER A 73 27.10 1.67 3.09
CA SER A 73 25.82 1.99 2.45
C SER A 73 25.62 1.19 1.15
N PHE A 74 24.42 0.68 0.95
CA PHE A 74 23.98 0.06 -0.30
C PHE A 74 23.55 1.10 -1.34
N GLY A 75 23.43 2.37 -0.94
CA GLY A 75 23.01 3.46 -1.81
C GLY A 75 21.55 3.33 -2.25
N LEU A 76 20.69 2.75 -1.41
CA LEU A 76 19.29 2.46 -1.73
C LEU A 76 18.36 3.67 -1.62
N GLY A 77 18.85 4.77 -1.05
CA GLY A 77 18.10 6.00 -0.87
C GLY A 77 17.95 6.85 -2.14
N SER A 78 16.96 7.73 -2.10
CA SER A 78 16.58 8.68 -3.15
C SER A 78 17.39 9.98 -3.12
N GLY A 79 18.11 10.22 -2.03
CA GLY A 79 18.91 11.42 -1.82
C GLY A 79 20.20 11.43 -2.64
N PRO A 80 20.93 12.55 -2.63
CA PRO A 80 22.23 12.65 -3.30
C PRO A 80 23.14 11.47 -2.95
N TYR A 81 23.84 10.94 -3.95
CA TYR A 81 24.76 9.79 -3.78
C TYR A 81 24.14 8.46 -3.32
N GLY A 82 22.82 8.36 -3.20
CA GLY A 82 22.13 7.13 -2.76
C GLY A 82 21.80 7.14 -1.26
N GLU A 83 21.98 8.27 -0.60
CA GLU A 83 21.63 8.44 0.81
C GLU A 83 20.10 8.46 0.99
N PRO A 84 19.55 7.84 2.04
CA PRO A 84 18.13 7.97 2.37
C PRO A 84 17.73 9.43 2.64
N ILE A 85 16.58 9.85 2.13
CA ILE A 85 16.11 11.23 2.34
C ILE A 85 15.53 11.36 3.75
N ARG A 86 16.01 12.36 4.50
CA ARG A 86 15.54 12.64 5.88
C ARG A 86 14.78 13.96 6.02
N HIS A 87 14.90 14.85 5.04
CA HIS A 87 14.27 16.16 5.03
C HIS A 87 13.98 16.60 3.59
N ILE A 88 13.13 17.62 3.42
CA ILE A 88 12.90 18.20 2.08
C ILE A 88 14.18 18.85 1.57
N MET A 89 14.66 18.35 0.45
CA MET A 89 15.82 18.90 -0.24
C MET A 89 15.44 20.16 -1.05
N CYS A 90 16.39 21.07 -1.24
CA CYS A 90 16.18 22.22 -2.12
C CYS A 90 15.83 21.76 -3.53
N ALA A 91 14.79 22.32 -4.15
CA ALA A 91 14.35 21.91 -5.49
C ALA A 91 15.37 22.21 -6.62
N ASN A 92 16.41 23.01 -6.36
CA ASN A 92 17.48 23.28 -7.33
C ASN A 92 18.55 22.15 -7.35
N GLN A 93 18.10 20.91 -7.52
CA GLN A 93 18.96 19.70 -7.47
C GLN A 93 19.60 19.32 -8.82
N SER A 94 19.22 19.94 -9.94
CA SER A 94 19.49 19.39 -11.29
C SER A 94 20.71 19.97 -12.02
N THR A 95 21.48 19.08 -12.69
CA THR A 95 22.81 19.26 -13.35
C THR A 95 22.84 19.72 -14.82
N ARG A 96 21.76 20.22 -15.41
CA ARG A 96 21.74 20.42 -16.89
C ARG A 96 22.73 21.45 -17.44
N VAL A 97 23.34 22.30 -16.61
CA VAL A 97 24.40 23.22 -17.04
C VAL A 97 25.74 22.74 -16.49
N ARG A 98 26.71 22.45 -17.38
CA ARG A 98 28.08 21.95 -17.08
C ARG A 98 28.88 22.75 -16.04
N ALA A 99 28.38 23.90 -15.59
CA ALA A 99 29.04 24.80 -14.63
C ALA A 99 28.26 25.02 -13.31
N GLN A 100 27.05 24.48 -13.12
CA GLN A 100 26.29 24.66 -11.86
C GLN A 100 26.35 23.40 -10.98
N ARG A 101 26.85 23.58 -9.75
CA ARG A 101 26.83 22.55 -8.70
C ARG A 101 25.37 22.25 -8.31
N ARG A 102 25.03 20.96 -8.13
CA ARG A 102 23.74 20.54 -7.54
C ARG A 102 23.63 21.16 -6.15
N CYS A 103 22.48 21.75 -5.83
CA CYS A 103 22.21 22.10 -4.44
C CYS A 103 21.82 20.82 -3.71
N THR A 104 22.59 20.48 -2.67
CA THR A 104 22.37 19.35 -1.77
C THR A 104 21.84 19.82 -0.41
N GLU A 105 21.54 21.10 -0.28
CA GLU A 105 21.07 21.70 0.97
C GLU A 105 19.58 21.43 1.18
N GLN A 106 19.16 21.48 2.45
CA GLN A 106 17.76 21.45 2.83
C GLN A 106 17.00 22.68 2.32
N GLY A 107 15.76 22.49 1.89
CA GLY A 107 14.86 23.57 1.47
C GLY A 107 14.05 24.12 2.63
N PHE A 108 14.03 25.45 2.79
CA PHE A 108 13.26 26.14 3.84
C PHE A 108 12.24 27.14 3.27
N ILE A 109 12.55 27.77 2.15
CA ILE A 109 11.75 28.83 1.53
C ILE A 109 10.75 28.21 0.55
N LEU A 110 9.46 28.27 0.90
CA LEU A 110 8.37 27.73 0.08
C LEU A 110 8.15 28.57 -1.19
N CYS A 111 7.87 27.91 -2.31
CA CYS A 111 7.34 28.60 -3.48
C CYS A 111 5.92 29.13 -3.17
N PRO A 112 5.69 30.46 -3.15
CA PRO A 112 4.43 31.02 -2.66
C PRO A 112 3.22 30.68 -3.54
N ARG A 113 3.46 30.37 -4.81
CA ARG A 113 2.39 30.07 -5.78
C ARG A 113 1.94 28.61 -5.72
N CYS A 114 2.86 27.65 -5.91
CA CYS A 114 2.47 26.23 -5.98
C CYS A 114 2.46 25.55 -4.62
N GLN A 115 3.25 26.03 -3.66
CA GLN A 115 3.45 25.44 -2.33
C GLN A 115 3.99 24.00 -2.34
N LEU A 116 4.49 23.52 -3.49
CA LEU A 116 4.95 22.14 -3.69
C LEU A 116 6.47 21.97 -3.54
N VAL A 117 7.23 23.05 -3.64
CA VAL A 117 8.71 22.99 -3.61
C VAL A 117 9.29 24.00 -2.64
N LYS A 118 10.43 23.64 -2.05
CA LYS A 118 11.21 24.52 -1.18
C LYS A 118 12.61 24.80 -1.72
N TYR A 119 13.17 25.93 -1.33
CA TYR A 119 14.51 26.39 -1.70
C TYR A 119 15.35 26.70 -0.47
N CYS A 120 16.66 26.48 -0.54
CA CYS A 120 17.58 26.93 0.53
C CYS A 120 17.84 28.45 0.48
N SER A 121 17.59 29.09 -0.67
CA SER A 121 17.82 30.52 -0.89
C SER A 121 17.03 31.02 -2.10
N GLU A 122 16.76 32.34 -2.16
CA GLU A 122 16.20 32.98 -3.35
C GLU A 122 17.07 32.77 -4.60
N ARG A 123 18.39 32.68 -4.44
CA ARG A 123 19.32 32.37 -5.55
C ARG A 123 18.97 31.03 -6.18
N CYS A 124 18.74 29.99 -5.37
CA CYS A 124 18.34 28.68 -5.87
C CYS A 124 16.95 28.71 -6.50
N GLN A 125 16.02 29.51 -5.97
CA GLN A 125 14.72 29.71 -6.61
C GLN A 125 14.86 30.33 -8.00
N LYS A 126 15.62 31.42 -8.14
CA LYS A 126 15.87 32.09 -9.43
C LYS A 126 16.54 31.15 -10.45
N GLN A 127 17.47 30.30 -9.99
CA GLN A 127 18.14 29.31 -10.84
C GLN A 127 17.25 28.14 -11.25
N HIS A 128 16.31 27.73 -10.39
CA HIS A 128 15.36 26.67 -10.70
C HIS A 128 14.17 27.16 -11.54
N TRP A 129 13.83 28.46 -11.45
CA TRP A 129 12.65 29.05 -12.09
C TRP A 129 12.46 28.70 -13.57
N PRO A 130 13.48 28.70 -14.45
CA PRO A 130 13.30 28.34 -15.86
C PRO A 130 12.76 26.91 -16.08
N ARG A 131 12.99 26.00 -15.12
CA ARG A 131 12.50 24.62 -15.13
C ARG A 131 11.17 24.45 -14.39
N HIS A 132 10.95 25.25 -13.35
CA HIS A 132 9.76 25.16 -12.50
C HIS A 132 8.56 25.96 -13.02
N SER A 133 8.78 27.02 -13.79
CA SER A 133 7.75 28.00 -14.15
C SER A 133 6.55 27.39 -14.87
N SER A 134 6.76 26.42 -15.77
CA SER A 134 5.68 25.71 -16.48
C SER A 134 4.82 24.88 -15.53
N THR A 135 5.43 24.15 -14.60
CA THR A 135 4.73 23.40 -13.56
C THR A 135 3.99 24.34 -12.60
N CYS A 136 4.61 25.46 -12.24
CA CYS A 136 4.05 26.45 -11.33
C CYS A 136 2.91 27.28 -11.96
N ALA A 137 2.88 27.37 -13.29
CA ALA A 137 1.83 28.05 -14.05
C ALA A 137 0.73 27.12 -14.56
N HIS A 138 0.74 25.84 -14.18
CA HIS A 138 -0.22 24.87 -14.70
C HIS A 138 -1.66 25.16 -14.23
N PRO A 139 -2.69 25.01 -15.08
CA PRO A 139 -4.10 25.31 -14.74
C PRO A 139 -4.63 24.55 -13.52
N TYR A 140 -4.09 23.38 -13.19
CA TYR A 140 -4.47 22.63 -11.98
C TYR A 140 -4.19 23.40 -10.68
N LEU A 141 -3.33 24.43 -10.70
CA LEU A 141 -3.10 25.31 -9.55
C LEU A 141 -4.17 26.40 -9.41
N GLU A 142 -5.10 26.53 -10.34
CA GLU A 142 -6.17 27.53 -10.30
C GLU A 142 -7.39 27.03 -9.51
N GLY A 143 -7.85 27.79 -8.52
CA GLY A 143 -8.98 27.39 -7.66
C GLY A 143 -10.30 27.15 -8.42
N ASN A 144 -10.45 27.75 -9.60
CA ASN A 144 -11.62 27.65 -10.48
C ASN A 144 -11.44 26.67 -11.65
N TRP A 145 -10.38 25.84 -11.66
CA TRP A 145 -10.19 24.83 -12.71
C TRP A 145 -11.42 23.93 -12.86
N GLN A 146 -11.78 23.64 -14.11
CA GLN A 146 -12.92 22.82 -14.49
C GLN A 146 -12.47 21.58 -15.28
N PRO A 147 -13.18 20.46 -15.14
CA PRO A 147 -12.90 19.26 -15.92
C PRO A 147 -13.24 19.44 -17.40
N GLY A 148 -12.62 18.62 -18.25
CA GLY A 148 -12.70 18.73 -19.71
C GLY A 148 -14.13 18.69 -20.25
N TRP A 149 -15.01 17.85 -19.70
CA TRP A 149 -16.40 17.77 -20.17
C TRP A 149 -17.20 19.05 -19.91
N VAL A 150 -16.87 19.81 -18.86
CA VAL A 150 -17.49 21.12 -18.58
C VAL A 150 -17.02 22.15 -19.62
N LEU A 151 -15.71 22.21 -19.87
CA LEU A 151 -15.12 23.14 -20.85
C LEU A 151 -15.59 22.85 -22.29
N GLN A 152 -15.89 21.58 -22.58
CA GLN A 152 -16.39 21.11 -23.87
C GLN A 152 -17.91 21.10 -23.97
N GLU A 153 -18.62 21.56 -22.93
CA GLU A 153 -20.09 21.60 -22.83
C GLU A 153 -20.79 20.26 -23.13
N ARG A 154 -20.13 19.15 -22.84
CA ARG A 154 -20.63 17.79 -23.08
C ARG A 154 -20.98 17.07 -21.76
N PRO A 155 -21.87 16.06 -21.78
CA PRO A 155 -21.98 15.16 -20.63
C PRO A 155 -20.67 14.38 -20.41
N PRO A 156 -20.34 14.05 -19.14
CA PRO A 156 -19.25 13.12 -18.87
C PRO A 156 -19.60 11.71 -19.39
N SER A 157 -18.59 10.95 -19.79
CA SER A 157 -18.74 9.61 -20.38
C SER A 157 -19.50 8.65 -19.46
N PHE A 158 -19.29 8.75 -18.14
CA PHE A 158 -19.96 7.94 -17.12
C PHE A 158 -21.42 8.35 -16.86
N ALA A 159 -21.91 9.49 -17.38
CA ALA A 159 -23.33 9.86 -17.28
C ALA A 159 -24.18 9.20 -18.37
N CYS A 160 -23.58 8.71 -19.46
CA CYS A 160 -24.27 8.04 -20.56
C CYS A 160 -24.42 6.53 -20.35
N SER A 161 -23.71 5.96 -19.37
CA SER A 161 -23.85 4.55 -19.01
C SER A 161 -24.90 4.39 -17.92
N SER A 162 -25.87 3.49 -18.12
CA SER A 162 -26.66 2.86 -17.05
C SER A 162 -25.81 2.03 -16.08
N ALA A 163 -24.48 2.19 -16.13
CA ALA A 163 -23.52 1.49 -15.32
C ALA A 163 -23.75 1.90 -13.86
N THR A 164 -24.18 0.90 -13.09
CA THR A 164 -23.78 0.72 -11.71
C THR A 164 -22.45 1.42 -11.47
N PHE A 165 -22.46 2.37 -10.53
CA PHE A 165 -21.22 2.90 -9.96
C PHE A 165 -20.38 1.69 -9.57
N SER A 166 -19.39 1.35 -10.40
CA SER A 166 -18.46 0.30 -10.04
C SER A 166 -17.70 0.86 -8.85
N PRO A 167 -17.82 0.25 -7.66
CA PRO A 167 -17.04 0.69 -6.52
C PRO A 167 -15.60 0.73 -7.00
N SER A 168 -14.92 1.87 -6.82
CA SER A 168 -13.51 1.98 -7.15
C SER A 168 -12.76 0.82 -6.50
N SER A 169 -11.54 0.59 -6.95
CA SER A 169 -10.67 -0.47 -6.43
C SER A 169 -10.11 -0.12 -5.06
N PHE A 170 -10.99 0.40 -4.20
CA PHE A 170 -10.78 0.97 -2.91
C PHE A 170 -10.11 -0.04 -1.98
N ILE A 171 -9.03 0.46 -1.39
CA ILE A 171 -8.30 -0.17 -0.30
C ILE A 171 -8.66 0.66 0.93
N PHE A 172 -9.09 0.01 2.03
CA PHE A 172 -9.38 0.72 3.28
C PHE A 172 -8.07 1.05 4.03
N PRO A 173 -8.00 2.13 4.83
CA PRO A 173 -6.82 2.47 5.62
C PRO A 173 -6.31 1.32 6.48
N ALA A 174 -4.98 1.22 6.66
CA ALA A 174 -4.37 0.18 7.48
C ALA A 174 -4.93 0.23 8.91
N PHE A 175 -5.09 -0.92 9.55
CA PHE A 175 -5.60 -1.03 10.90
C PHE A 175 -4.78 -2.02 11.73
N ASP A 176 -4.79 -1.82 13.05
CA ASP A 176 -4.21 -2.75 14.01
C ASP A 176 -5.20 -3.89 14.28
N ALA A 177 -4.95 -5.06 13.69
CA ALA A 177 -5.82 -6.23 13.81
C ALA A 177 -5.83 -6.82 15.23
N LEU A 178 -4.77 -6.63 16.00
CA LEU A 178 -4.70 -7.11 17.38
C LEU A 178 -5.43 -6.15 18.32
N ASN A 179 -5.21 -4.85 18.13
CA ASN A 179 -5.62 -3.75 19.02
C ASN A 179 -5.45 -4.13 20.49
N LEU A 180 -4.19 -4.41 20.88
CA LEU A 180 -3.85 -5.01 22.18
C LEU A 180 -4.48 -4.24 23.33
N THR A 181 -4.32 -2.92 23.34
CA THR A 181 -4.79 -2.08 24.45
C THR A 181 -6.31 -2.13 24.63
N GLN A 182 -7.09 -2.06 23.54
CA GLN A 182 -8.56 -1.94 23.63
C GLN A 182 -9.29 -3.30 23.57
N ASN A 183 -8.68 -4.33 22.98
CA ASN A 183 -9.28 -5.66 22.85
C ASN A 183 -8.75 -6.66 23.88
N GLU A 184 -7.42 -6.73 24.08
CA GLU A 184 -6.78 -7.70 25.01
C GLU A 184 -6.55 -7.13 26.41
N GLY A 185 -6.49 -5.80 26.52
CA GLY A 185 -6.12 -5.07 27.73
C GLY A 185 -4.62 -4.74 27.78
N ALA A 186 -4.30 -3.55 28.30
CA ALA A 186 -2.94 -2.98 28.30
C ALA A 186 -1.89 -3.85 29.02
N GLU A 187 -2.30 -4.71 29.95
CA GLU A 187 -1.41 -5.58 30.74
C GLU A 187 -1.03 -6.88 30.01
N SER A 188 -1.64 -7.19 28.86
CA SER A 188 -1.44 -8.46 28.13
C SER A 188 -0.14 -8.48 27.30
N THR A 189 0.97 -7.99 27.87
CA THR A 189 2.23 -7.79 27.14
C THR A 189 3.14 -9.01 27.09
N ASP A 190 2.90 -10.00 27.94
CA ASP A 190 3.65 -11.25 28.08
C ASP A 190 3.06 -12.42 27.28
N LYS A 191 1.87 -12.23 26.69
CA LYS A 191 1.15 -13.27 25.95
C LYS A 191 1.64 -13.43 24.53
N ASN A 192 1.67 -14.68 24.08
CA ASN A 192 1.89 -15.00 22.67
C ASN A 192 0.60 -14.82 21.88
N TYR A 193 0.71 -14.31 20.66
CA TYR A 193 -0.44 -14.11 19.78
C TYR A 193 -0.23 -14.74 18.40
N LYS A 194 -1.29 -15.33 17.85
CA LYS A 194 -1.33 -15.85 16.49
C LYS A 194 -2.37 -15.14 15.65
N LEU A 195 -1.95 -14.58 14.52
CA LEU A 195 -2.83 -13.86 13.59
C LEU A 195 -2.88 -14.55 12.24
N CYS A 196 -4.04 -14.51 11.60
CA CYS A 196 -4.23 -14.94 10.21
C CYS A 196 -4.80 -13.79 9.38
N PHE A 197 -4.11 -13.43 8.30
CA PHE A 197 -4.64 -12.63 7.20
C PHE A 197 -5.00 -13.58 6.05
N ALA A 198 -6.24 -14.06 6.01
CA ALA A 198 -6.68 -15.15 5.15
C ALA A 198 -6.73 -14.77 3.65
N ALA A 199 -6.96 -13.48 3.36
CA ALA A 199 -7.01 -12.91 2.01
C ALA A 199 -6.22 -11.58 1.95
N CYS A 200 -4.95 -11.63 2.35
CA CYS A 200 -4.07 -10.48 2.50
C CYS A 200 -3.72 -9.84 1.14
N ALA A 201 -4.17 -8.62 0.89
CA ALA A 201 -3.88 -7.92 -0.38
C ALA A 201 -2.52 -7.20 -0.40
N ASP A 202 -1.99 -6.85 0.77
CA ASP A 202 -0.69 -6.23 0.99
C ASP A 202 -0.32 -6.28 2.49
N ILE A 203 0.92 -5.97 2.82
CA ILE A 203 1.44 -6.04 4.22
C ILE A 203 1.02 -4.87 5.13
N ARG A 204 0.09 -3.98 4.71
CA ARG A 204 -0.22 -2.74 5.47
C ARG A 204 -0.79 -3.02 6.85
N ASN A 205 -1.77 -3.92 6.95
CA ASN A 205 -2.44 -4.24 8.21
C ASN A 205 -1.46 -4.92 9.17
N LEU A 206 -0.55 -5.75 8.64
CA LEU A 206 0.54 -6.34 9.43
C LEU A 206 1.45 -5.25 10.00
N ILE A 207 1.87 -4.29 9.17
CA ILE A 207 2.74 -3.19 9.58
C ILE A 207 2.08 -2.37 10.69
N GLU A 208 0.82 -1.98 10.50
CA GLU A 208 0.05 -1.22 11.48
C GLU A 208 -0.11 -1.99 12.80
N THR A 209 -0.42 -3.29 12.73
CA THR A 209 -0.55 -4.16 13.90
C THR A 209 0.73 -4.24 14.72
N VAL A 210 1.87 -4.52 14.07
CA VAL A 210 3.17 -4.65 14.77
C VAL A 210 3.68 -3.29 15.27
N ASN A 211 3.41 -2.20 14.54
CA ASN A 211 3.83 -0.86 14.96
C ASN A 211 3.11 -0.34 16.21
N ASN A 212 1.91 -0.86 16.48
CA ASN A 212 1.10 -0.51 17.65
C ASN A 212 1.31 -1.45 18.85
N LEU A 213 2.17 -2.47 18.73
CA LEU A 213 2.63 -3.25 19.89
C LEU A 213 3.42 -2.33 20.86
N PRO A 214 3.14 -2.43 22.16
CA PRO A 214 3.83 -1.59 23.14
C PRO A 214 5.30 -2.00 23.28
N SER A 215 6.18 -1.06 23.64
CA SER A 215 7.63 -1.31 23.71
C SER A 215 8.04 -2.34 24.77
N ASN A 216 7.17 -2.63 25.74
CA ASN A 216 7.36 -3.65 26.77
C ASN A 216 6.72 -5.01 26.41
N TYR A 217 6.24 -5.20 25.17
CA TYR A 217 5.76 -6.49 24.71
C TYR A 217 6.91 -7.51 24.68
N GLN A 218 6.70 -8.67 25.33
CA GLN A 218 7.70 -9.74 25.49
C GLN A 218 7.22 -11.06 24.87
N GLY A 219 5.96 -11.15 24.47
CA GLY A 219 5.40 -12.33 23.84
C GLY A 219 5.96 -12.59 22.43
N ARG A 220 5.74 -13.83 21.98
CA ARG A 220 5.98 -14.26 20.59
C ARG A 220 4.77 -13.96 19.73
N PHE A 221 5.03 -13.54 18.50
CA PHE A 221 4.01 -13.16 17.53
C PHE A 221 4.13 -14.03 16.27
N ASP A 222 3.16 -14.89 15.99
CA ASP A 222 3.16 -15.74 14.79
C ASP A 222 2.06 -15.29 13.82
N VAL A 223 2.42 -15.00 12.58
CA VAL A 223 1.51 -14.43 11.58
C VAL A 223 1.44 -15.33 10.35
N LEU A 224 0.23 -15.78 10.02
CA LEU A 224 -0.09 -16.41 8.74
C LEU A 224 -0.60 -15.35 7.75
N ILE A 225 0.01 -15.28 6.58
CA ILE A 225 -0.37 -14.38 5.49
C ILE A 225 -0.72 -15.24 4.28
N ASN A 226 -1.95 -15.17 3.80
CA ASN A 226 -2.39 -15.93 2.65
C ASN A 226 -2.96 -15.03 1.56
N ASN A 227 -2.66 -15.35 0.30
CA ASN A 227 -3.42 -14.84 -0.83
C ASN A 227 -3.46 -15.90 -1.93
N SER A 228 -4.63 -16.12 -2.54
CA SER A 228 -4.78 -17.04 -3.65
C SER A 228 -4.09 -16.52 -4.93
N ASP A 229 -3.90 -15.20 -5.06
CA ASP A 229 -3.15 -14.60 -6.17
C ASP A 229 -1.63 -14.79 -5.97
N PRO A 230 -0.97 -15.60 -6.83
CA PRO A 230 0.47 -15.84 -6.73
C PRO A 230 1.32 -14.58 -6.93
N ILE A 231 0.84 -13.60 -7.69
CA ILE A 231 1.57 -12.36 -7.92
C ILE A 231 1.61 -11.53 -6.64
N ILE A 232 0.48 -11.41 -5.94
CA ILE A 232 0.38 -10.60 -4.72
C ILE A 232 1.27 -11.19 -3.63
N ILE A 233 1.11 -12.48 -3.30
CA ILE A 233 1.85 -13.08 -2.19
C ILE A 233 3.36 -13.11 -2.42
N ASN A 234 3.82 -13.32 -3.65
CA ASN A 234 5.26 -13.30 -3.96
C ASN A 234 5.84 -11.88 -3.96
N ARG A 235 5.05 -10.86 -4.32
CA ARG A 235 5.47 -9.46 -4.13
C ARG A 235 5.64 -9.14 -2.65
N ASP A 236 4.66 -9.50 -1.82
CA ASP A 236 4.71 -9.29 -0.38
C ASP A 236 5.87 -10.04 0.27
N LEU A 237 6.15 -11.28 -0.15
CA LEU A 237 7.31 -12.05 0.29
C LEU A 237 8.63 -11.30 0.04
N VAL A 238 8.83 -10.80 -1.18
CA VAL A 238 10.08 -10.12 -1.57
C VAL A 238 10.18 -8.75 -0.90
N ILE A 239 9.08 -8.01 -0.77
CA ILE A 239 9.04 -6.72 -0.05
C ILE A 239 9.35 -6.92 1.43
N LEU A 240 8.71 -7.90 2.07
CA LEU A 240 8.91 -8.20 3.48
C LEU A 240 10.36 -8.65 3.73
N TYR A 241 10.91 -9.50 2.87
CA TYR A 241 12.32 -9.89 2.94
C TYR A 241 13.26 -8.70 2.75
N ALA A 242 13.04 -7.85 1.76
CA ALA A 242 13.88 -6.67 1.52
C ALA A 242 13.86 -5.69 2.71
N LEU A 243 12.70 -5.51 3.35
CA LEU A 243 12.52 -4.64 4.52
C LEU A 243 13.16 -5.23 5.79
N LEU A 244 13.12 -6.56 5.93
CA LEU A 244 13.59 -7.29 7.12
C LEU A 244 14.92 -8.01 6.93
N ASN A 245 15.67 -7.69 5.87
CA ASN A 245 17.03 -8.19 5.69
C ASN A 245 17.99 -7.39 6.62
N PRO A 246 18.86 -8.05 7.41
CA PRO A 246 19.76 -7.36 8.34
C PRO A 246 20.88 -6.57 7.66
N GLU A 247 21.15 -6.80 6.38
CA GLU A 247 22.31 -6.20 5.72
C GLU A 247 22.16 -4.68 5.48
N PRO A 248 21.10 -4.16 4.84
CA PRO A 248 20.94 -2.71 4.73
C PRO A 248 20.60 -2.09 6.08
N SER A 249 20.91 -0.81 6.22
CA SER A 249 20.39 -0.05 7.36
C SER A 249 18.85 -0.04 7.34
N ILE A 250 18.22 0.09 8.52
CA ILE A 250 16.75 0.19 8.63
C ILE A 250 16.21 1.34 7.75
N ASP A 251 16.96 2.43 7.65
CA ASP A 251 16.55 3.62 6.88
C ASP A 251 16.56 3.35 5.36
N GLU A 252 17.58 2.64 4.87
CA GLU A 252 17.67 2.20 3.47
C GLU A 252 16.62 1.15 3.12
N ALA A 253 16.44 0.14 3.98
CA ALA A 253 15.45 -0.92 3.78
C ALA A 253 14.02 -0.37 3.75
N ALA A 254 13.70 0.56 4.66
CA ALA A 254 12.41 1.22 4.70
C ALA A 254 12.15 2.07 3.45
N GLU A 255 13.13 2.87 3.02
CA GLU A 255 12.97 3.68 1.81
C GLU A 255 12.87 2.82 0.53
N LEU A 256 13.64 1.73 0.45
CA LEU A 256 13.50 0.74 -0.62
C LEU A 256 12.07 0.15 -0.63
N ALA A 257 11.53 -0.25 0.54
CA ALA A 257 10.18 -0.80 0.64
C ALA A 257 9.09 0.20 0.16
N VAL A 258 9.25 1.50 0.41
CA VAL A 258 8.36 2.55 -0.16
C VAL A 258 8.35 2.47 -1.69
N HIS A 259 9.52 2.36 -2.32
CA HIS A 259 9.59 2.27 -3.77
C HIS A 259 9.10 0.93 -4.32
N LEU A 260 9.43 -0.17 -3.65
CA LEU A 260 8.97 -1.51 -4.03
C LEU A 260 7.44 -1.62 -3.98
N MET A 261 6.77 -0.97 -3.02
CA MET A 261 5.30 -1.01 -2.86
C MET A 261 4.55 0.01 -3.73
N TYR A 262 5.11 1.20 -3.98
CA TYR A 262 4.32 2.32 -4.52
C TYR A 262 4.91 3.01 -5.76
N SER A 263 6.14 2.65 -6.17
CA SER A 263 6.80 3.25 -7.34
C SER A 263 6.87 2.27 -8.51
N ALA A 264 6.62 2.76 -9.72
CA ALA A 264 6.77 2.05 -10.98
C ALA A 264 8.24 1.98 -11.47
N ALA A 265 9.12 2.78 -10.88
CA ALA A 265 10.54 2.83 -11.24
C ALA A 265 11.41 2.75 -9.98
N LEU A 266 12.63 2.26 -10.16
CA LEU A 266 13.67 2.09 -9.15
C LEU A 266 14.97 2.76 -9.60
N SER A 267 15.78 3.16 -8.63
CA SER A 267 17.18 3.51 -8.88
C SER A 267 17.97 2.26 -9.32
N ALA A 268 19.13 2.44 -9.95
CA ALA A 268 19.97 1.31 -10.33
C ALA A 268 20.43 0.46 -9.11
N PRO A 269 20.88 1.05 -7.98
CA PRO A 269 21.16 0.30 -6.75
C PRO A 269 19.93 -0.46 -6.23
N SER A 270 18.76 0.19 -6.17
CA SER A 270 17.51 -0.44 -5.69
C SER A 270 17.10 -1.63 -6.57
N ALA A 271 17.25 -1.54 -7.89
CA ALA A 271 16.94 -2.63 -8.81
C ALA A 271 17.95 -3.79 -8.69
N ALA A 272 19.23 -3.51 -8.50
CA ALA A 272 20.24 -4.52 -8.25
C ALA A 272 20.03 -5.24 -6.92
N TYR A 273 19.64 -4.51 -5.88
CA TYR A 273 19.32 -5.08 -4.58
C TYR A 273 18.05 -5.94 -4.62
N LEU A 274 17.01 -5.50 -5.35
CA LEU A 274 15.84 -6.33 -5.63
C LEU A 274 16.24 -7.65 -6.30
N GLN A 275 17.12 -7.60 -7.30
CA GLN A 275 17.62 -8.80 -7.98
C GLN A 275 18.30 -9.77 -6.99
N ARG A 276 19.10 -9.24 -6.06
CA ARG A 276 19.71 -10.05 -5.01
C ARG A 276 18.66 -10.69 -4.10
N CYS A 277 17.65 -9.93 -3.66
CA CYS A 277 16.55 -10.47 -2.88
C CYS A 277 15.84 -11.63 -3.59
N LEU A 278 15.69 -11.56 -4.92
CA LEU A 278 15.12 -12.66 -5.71
C LEU A 278 16.03 -13.89 -5.71
N GLU A 279 17.34 -13.70 -5.80
CA GLU A 279 18.32 -14.79 -5.70
C GLU A 279 18.31 -15.44 -4.32
N ASP A 280 18.18 -14.66 -3.25
CA ASP A 280 18.09 -15.19 -1.88
C ASP A 280 16.79 -15.96 -1.64
N VAL A 281 15.66 -15.45 -2.16
CA VAL A 281 14.33 -16.07 -1.97
C VAL A 281 14.17 -17.33 -2.83
N TYR A 282 14.61 -17.30 -4.09
CA TYR A 282 14.30 -18.33 -5.10
C TYR A 282 15.50 -19.11 -5.63
N GLY A 283 16.73 -18.63 -5.42
CA GLY A 283 17.93 -19.13 -6.11
C GLY A 283 18.37 -20.55 -5.73
N SER A 284 18.04 -21.03 -4.53
CA SER A 284 18.43 -22.37 -4.06
C SER A 284 17.49 -23.50 -4.48
N GLN A 285 16.32 -23.20 -5.08
CA GLN A 285 15.27 -24.19 -5.35
C GLN A 285 14.75 -24.20 -6.79
N TYR A 286 15.28 -23.34 -7.66
CA TYR A 286 14.93 -23.37 -9.08
C TYR A 286 15.78 -24.37 -9.86
N ASP A 287 15.89 -25.61 -9.36
CA ASP A 287 16.29 -26.72 -10.21
C ASP A 287 14.99 -27.27 -10.81
N SER A 288 14.68 -26.83 -12.03
CA SER A 288 13.49 -27.21 -12.82
C SER A 288 13.38 -28.73 -13.10
N HIS A 289 14.32 -29.51 -12.58
CA HIS A 289 14.39 -30.97 -12.64
C HIS A 289 14.09 -31.68 -11.31
N SER A 290 13.92 -30.94 -10.21
CA SER A 290 13.36 -31.51 -8.99
C SER A 290 11.84 -31.68 -9.21
N GLY A 291 11.35 -32.91 -9.21
CA GLY A 291 9.92 -33.22 -9.35
C GLY A 291 9.06 -32.76 -8.16
N ASP A 292 9.45 -31.70 -7.47
CA ASP A 292 8.76 -31.18 -6.29
C ASP A 292 7.56 -30.33 -6.72
N PHE A 293 6.40 -30.63 -6.15
CA PHE A 293 5.15 -29.92 -6.42
C PHE A 293 4.99 -28.67 -5.55
N SER A 294 5.87 -28.47 -4.56
CA SER A 294 5.82 -27.37 -3.60
C SER A 294 7.09 -26.52 -3.61
N PHE A 295 6.94 -25.25 -3.27
CA PHE A 295 8.03 -24.31 -3.01
C PHE A 295 8.05 -23.98 -1.53
N ARG A 296 9.22 -24.15 -0.89
CA ARG A 296 9.38 -23.95 0.55
C ARG A 296 10.68 -23.22 0.87
N THR A 297 10.61 -21.97 1.30
CA THR A 297 11.81 -21.25 1.76
C THR A 297 11.60 -20.71 3.17
N CYS A 298 12.68 -20.63 3.96
CA CYS A 298 12.68 -19.96 5.26
C CYS A 298 13.91 -19.06 5.34
N LEU A 299 13.66 -17.77 5.53
CA LEU A 299 14.63 -16.69 5.48
C LEU A 299 14.76 -16.09 6.88
N SER A 300 15.98 -15.80 7.28
CA SER A 300 16.25 -15.10 8.53
C SER A 300 15.83 -13.63 8.41
N THR A 301 15.37 -13.06 9.51
CA THR A 301 15.07 -11.62 9.60
C THR A 301 16.17 -10.89 10.37
N ARG A 302 16.02 -9.58 10.53
CA ARG A 302 16.86 -8.76 11.41
C ARG A 302 16.65 -9.03 12.90
N GLY A 303 15.58 -9.75 13.26
CA GLY A 303 15.27 -10.18 14.62
C GLY A 303 15.41 -11.68 14.78
N GLU A 304 14.88 -12.23 15.89
CA GLU A 304 14.98 -13.65 16.20
C GLU A 304 14.04 -14.54 15.37
N GLY A 305 12.96 -13.95 14.85
CA GLY A 305 11.97 -14.66 14.05
C GLY A 305 12.36 -14.83 12.57
N LYS A 306 11.51 -15.55 11.84
CA LYS A 306 11.76 -15.97 10.44
C LYS A 306 10.62 -15.61 9.51
N ILE A 307 10.94 -15.48 8.21
CA ILE A 307 9.95 -15.46 7.12
C ILE A 307 10.00 -16.81 6.43
N CYS A 308 8.94 -17.59 6.55
CA CYS A 308 8.78 -18.85 5.83
C CYS A 308 7.69 -18.72 4.77
N SER A 309 7.88 -19.34 3.61
CA SER A 309 6.91 -19.36 2.53
C SER A 309 6.62 -20.81 2.14
N LEU A 310 5.34 -21.18 2.07
CA LEU A 310 4.83 -22.47 1.63
C LEU A 310 3.85 -22.25 0.48
N GLN A 311 4.27 -22.55 -0.74
CA GLN A 311 3.48 -22.31 -1.95
C GLN A 311 3.51 -23.53 -2.86
N THR A 312 2.66 -23.53 -3.89
CA THR A 312 2.79 -24.48 -4.99
C THR A 312 3.96 -24.09 -5.90
N ALA A 313 4.65 -25.06 -6.49
CA ALA A 313 5.72 -24.77 -7.46
C ALA A 313 5.17 -23.98 -8.68
N ALA A 314 3.91 -24.22 -9.06
CA ALA A 314 3.22 -23.46 -10.09
C ALA A 314 2.96 -21.99 -9.68
N GLY A 315 2.62 -21.76 -8.41
CA GLY A 315 2.36 -20.43 -7.85
C GLY A 315 3.58 -19.51 -7.86
N VAL A 316 4.80 -20.06 -7.86
CA VAL A 316 6.03 -19.25 -7.88
C VAL A 316 6.56 -19.00 -9.30
N ARG A 317 6.28 -19.91 -10.24
CA ARG A 317 6.86 -19.86 -11.60
C ARG A 317 6.54 -18.57 -12.34
N SER A 318 5.25 -18.21 -12.45
CA SER A 318 4.83 -17.02 -13.20
C SER A 318 5.31 -15.71 -12.56
N PRO A 319 5.18 -15.50 -11.23
CA PRO A 319 5.79 -14.35 -10.56
C PRO A 319 7.29 -14.24 -10.78
N LEU A 320 8.03 -15.36 -10.69
CA LEU A 320 9.47 -15.33 -10.92
C LEU A 320 9.84 -14.93 -12.36
N GLU A 321 9.13 -15.45 -13.36
CA GLU A 321 9.30 -15.02 -14.76
C GLU A 321 9.03 -13.51 -14.94
N MET A 322 8.05 -12.96 -14.21
CA MET A 322 7.77 -11.52 -14.21
C MET A 322 8.92 -10.74 -13.57
N PHE A 323 9.38 -11.16 -12.40
CA PHE A 323 10.43 -10.50 -11.64
C PHE A 323 11.77 -10.49 -12.39
N MET A 324 12.07 -11.58 -13.11
CA MET A 324 13.29 -11.78 -13.90
C MET A 324 13.22 -11.18 -15.32
N SER A 325 12.16 -10.44 -15.66
CA SER A 325 11.98 -9.84 -16.97
C SER A 325 13.05 -8.81 -17.33
N THR A 326 13.23 -8.53 -18.63
CA THR A 326 14.38 -7.75 -19.14
C THR A 326 14.01 -6.48 -19.91
N TYR A 327 12.73 -6.14 -20.06
CA TYR A 327 12.32 -4.89 -20.73
C TYR A 327 12.87 -3.65 -19.99
N ASN A 328 13.16 -2.59 -20.73
CA ASN A 328 13.67 -1.36 -20.13
C ASN A 328 12.54 -0.46 -19.56
N LEU A 329 12.92 0.57 -18.80
CA LEU A 329 11.97 1.48 -18.16
C LEU A 329 11.08 2.22 -19.18
N ALA A 330 11.60 2.59 -20.35
CA ALA A 330 10.82 3.32 -21.35
C ALA A 330 9.63 2.50 -21.86
N VAL A 331 9.80 1.18 -22.07
CA VAL A 331 8.71 0.27 -22.43
C VAL A 331 7.69 0.17 -21.30
N ALA A 332 8.15 -0.01 -20.06
CA ALA A 332 7.29 -0.13 -18.88
C ALA A 332 6.42 1.13 -18.68
N LEU A 333 7.04 2.32 -18.68
CA LEU A 333 6.33 3.58 -18.53
C LEU A 333 5.38 3.86 -19.69
N LYS A 334 5.74 3.51 -20.93
CA LYS A 334 4.82 3.60 -22.08
C LYS A 334 3.59 2.73 -21.87
N ASN A 335 3.75 1.49 -21.41
CA ASN A 335 2.62 0.59 -21.18
C ASN A 335 1.76 1.02 -19.98
N ARG A 336 2.38 1.52 -18.91
CA ARG A 336 1.64 2.17 -17.82
C ARG A 336 0.84 3.37 -18.31
N TRP A 337 1.45 4.25 -19.10
CA TRP A 337 0.76 5.42 -19.64
C TRP A 337 -0.41 5.05 -20.56
N LYS A 338 -0.32 3.97 -21.33
CA LYS A 338 -1.46 3.48 -22.14
C LYS A 338 -2.68 3.17 -21.27
N VAL A 339 -2.49 2.51 -20.12
CA VAL A 339 -3.59 2.18 -19.19
C VAL A 339 -4.15 3.46 -18.56
N LEU A 340 -3.25 4.33 -18.07
CA LEU A 340 -3.66 5.56 -17.41
C LEU A 340 -4.36 6.54 -18.36
N ALA A 341 -3.82 6.75 -19.56
CA ALA A 341 -4.34 7.73 -20.52
C ALA A 341 -5.39 7.15 -21.48
N ALA A 342 -5.94 5.97 -21.20
CA ALA A 342 -7.00 5.39 -22.01
C ALA A 342 -8.23 6.35 -22.05
N PRO A 343 -8.88 6.54 -23.20
CA PRO A 343 -9.97 7.52 -23.36
C PRO A 343 -11.09 7.39 -22.32
N GLU A 344 -11.43 6.16 -21.94
CA GLU A 344 -12.43 5.83 -20.92
C GLU A 344 -12.07 6.34 -19.52
N ASN A 345 -10.79 6.57 -19.24
CA ASN A 345 -10.29 7.01 -17.94
C ASN A 345 -10.15 8.54 -17.82
N VAL A 346 -10.30 9.29 -18.92
CA VAL A 346 -10.11 10.75 -18.93
C VAL A 346 -11.12 11.45 -18.03
N ASP A 347 -12.40 11.16 -18.21
CA ASP A 347 -13.45 11.78 -17.38
C ASP A 347 -13.41 11.27 -15.94
N THR A 348 -13.05 10.00 -15.71
CA THR A 348 -12.85 9.47 -14.35
C THR A 348 -11.71 10.21 -13.63
N TRP A 349 -10.62 10.50 -14.33
CA TRP A 349 -9.52 11.27 -13.77
C TRP A 349 -9.90 12.72 -13.49
N ASP A 350 -10.55 13.39 -14.43
CA ASP A 350 -10.99 14.77 -14.27
C ASP A 350 -12.03 14.89 -13.14
N ARG A 351 -12.88 13.87 -12.96
CA ARG A 351 -13.81 13.74 -11.82
C ARG A 351 -13.07 13.64 -10.51
N PHE A 352 -12.05 12.80 -10.43
CA PHE A 352 -11.18 12.73 -9.27
C PHE A 352 -10.52 14.07 -8.97
N LEU A 353 -9.86 14.70 -9.95
CA LEU A 353 -9.19 15.98 -9.76
C LEU A 353 -10.15 17.12 -9.36
N SER A 354 -11.39 17.12 -9.84
CA SER A 354 -12.38 18.14 -9.51
C SER A 354 -12.73 18.23 -8.01
N ARG A 355 -12.44 17.17 -7.26
CA ARG A 355 -12.63 17.09 -5.81
C ARG A 355 -11.44 17.62 -5.02
N LEU A 356 -10.27 17.80 -5.65
CA LEU A 356 -9.02 18.09 -4.96
C LEU A 356 -8.69 19.59 -4.86
N ARG A 357 -7.90 19.93 -3.83
CA ARG A 357 -7.25 21.24 -3.70
C ARG A 357 -6.24 21.44 -4.84
N PRO A 358 -5.93 22.71 -5.24
CA PRO A 358 -5.09 22.96 -6.40
C PRO A 358 -3.70 22.30 -6.37
N SER A 359 -2.96 22.41 -5.26
CA SER A 359 -1.64 21.78 -5.12
C SER A 359 -1.72 20.25 -5.13
N HIS A 360 -2.77 19.66 -4.55
CA HIS A 360 -2.98 18.21 -4.57
C HIS A 360 -3.21 17.71 -6.00
N ARG A 361 -3.98 18.42 -6.84
CA ARG A 361 -4.13 18.06 -8.26
C ARG A 361 -2.79 17.98 -8.98
N MET A 362 -1.90 18.95 -8.70
CA MET A 362 -0.54 18.94 -9.26
C MET A 362 0.31 17.81 -8.72
N ALA A 363 0.23 17.51 -7.43
CA ALA A 363 0.95 16.39 -6.82
C ALA A 363 0.51 15.04 -7.45
N PHE A 364 -0.79 14.86 -7.65
CA PHE A 364 -1.39 13.70 -8.33
C PHE A 364 -0.99 13.60 -9.80
N LYS A 365 -0.99 14.71 -10.54
CA LYS A 365 -0.47 14.77 -11.90
C LYS A 365 1.00 14.33 -11.96
N TRP A 366 1.83 14.86 -11.06
CA TRP A 366 3.26 14.55 -11.02
C TRP A 366 3.53 13.08 -10.69
N PHE A 367 2.84 12.52 -9.70
CA PHE A 367 2.92 11.09 -9.39
C PHE A 367 2.47 10.22 -10.58
N ARG A 368 1.39 10.62 -11.26
CA ARG A 368 0.88 9.92 -12.44
C ARG A 368 1.91 9.88 -13.57
N GLU A 369 2.56 11.01 -13.85
CA GLU A 369 3.56 11.17 -14.92
C GLU A 369 4.89 10.47 -14.63
N THR A 370 5.41 10.64 -13.42
CA THR A 370 6.71 10.06 -13.04
C THR A 370 6.59 8.58 -12.67
N GLY A 371 5.45 8.19 -12.08
CA GLY A 371 5.26 6.87 -11.50
C GLY A 371 6.12 6.61 -10.26
N VAL A 372 6.74 7.64 -9.66
CA VAL A 372 7.62 7.49 -8.49
C VAL A 372 6.99 8.17 -7.29
N LEU A 373 6.83 7.43 -6.19
CA LEU A 373 6.42 8.01 -4.91
C LEU A 373 7.61 8.66 -4.24
N ALA A 374 7.69 9.99 -4.29
CA ALA A 374 8.73 10.79 -3.68
C ALA A 374 8.22 12.22 -3.43
N PRO A 375 8.89 13.02 -2.58
CA PRO A 375 8.60 14.44 -2.45
C PRO A 375 8.65 15.15 -3.81
N PHE A 376 7.79 16.16 -4.02
CA PHE A 376 7.66 16.82 -5.33
C PHE A 376 8.97 17.44 -5.84
N ALA A 377 9.82 17.88 -4.92
CA ALA A 377 11.13 18.47 -5.21
C ALA A 377 12.25 17.43 -5.49
N ALA A 378 11.98 16.13 -5.33
CA ALA A 378 12.98 15.08 -5.51
C ALA A 378 13.37 14.88 -6.98
N ASP A 379 14.65 14.59 -7.24
CA ASP A 379 15.15 14.29 -8.57
C ASP A 379 14.78 12.85 -9.00
N THR A 380 13.64 12.72 -9.67
CA THR A 380 13.15 11.43 -10.20
C THR A 380 13.95 10.90 -11.39
N SER A 381 14.88 11.68 -11.98
CA SER A 381 15.69 11.24 -13.13
C SER A 381 16.67 10.11 -12.81
N ARG A 382 16.90 9.83 -11.52
CA ARG A 382 17.77 8.74 -11.05
C ARG A 382 17.08 7.38 -11.07
N PHE A 383 15.74 7.36 -11.18
CA PHE A 383 14.94 6.16 -11.28
C PHE A 383 14.95 5.68 -12.73
N THR A 384 15.91 4.82 -13.05
CA THR A 384 16.24 4.43 -14.43
C THR A 384 15.83 2.99 -14.78
N HIS A 385 15.37 2.22 -13.79
CA HIS A 385 14.99 0.82 -13.94
C HIS A 385 13.51 0.64 -13.62
N PRO A 386 12.78 -0.25 -14.30
CA PRO A 386 11.41 -0.57 -13.93
C PRO A 386 11.37 -1.29 -12.58
N ASN A 387 10.38 -1.00 -11.75
CA ASN A 387 10.08 -1.83 -10.59
C ASN A 387 9.44 -3.13 -11.08
N ARG A 388 10.19 -4.23 -11.11
CA ARG A 388 9.75 -5.52 -11.65
C ARG A 388 8.55 -6.12 -10.90
N LEU A 389 8.26 -5.65 -9.69
CA LEU A 389 7.10 -6.05 -8.92
C LEU A 389 5.78 -5.44 -9.44
N MET A 390 5.84 -4.42 -10.32
CA MET A 390 4.67 -3.64 -10.76
C MET A 390 4.17 -3.98 -12.17
N PHE A 391 4.83 -4.90 -12.86
CA PHE A 391 4.62 -5.16 -14.27
C PHE A 391 4.65 -6.66 -14.57
N SER A 392 3.94 -7.08 -15.62
CA SER A 392 4.01 -8.45 -16.14
C SER A 392 5.37 -8.76 -16.75
N SER A 393 5.59 -10.03 -17.14
CA SER A 393 6.79 -10.46 -17.84
C SER A 393 6.96 -9.77 -19.21
N GLN A 394 5.87 -9.26 -19.81
CA GLN A 394 5.88 -8.46 -21.04
C GLN A 394 5.92 -6.94 -20.78
N GLY A 395 6.00 -6.51 -19.52
CA GLY A 395 6.05 -5.11 -19.14
C GLY A 395 4.71 -4.39 -19.23
N THR A 396 3.59 -5.12 -19.15
CA THR A 396 2.26 -4.51 -18.99
C THR A 396 2.05 -4.09 -17.53
N TRP A 397 1.37 -2.97 -17.31
CA TRP A 397 1.10 -2.43 -15.97
C TRP A 397 0.08 -3.34 -15.25
N LEU A 398 0.42 -3.78 -14.04
CA LEU A 398 -0.46 -4.64 -13.23
C LEU A 398 -1.45 -3.83 -12.38
N GLY A 399 -1.14 -2.57 -12.11
CA GLY A 399 -2.03 -1.69 -11.37
C GLY A 399 -3.24 -1.26 -12.19
N LYS A 400 -4.20 -0.64 -11.52
CA LYS A 400 -5.40 -0.10 -12.16
C LYS A 400 -5.21 1.36 -12.59
N SER A 401 -6.16 1.89 -13.38
CA SER A 401 -6.11 3.26 -13.88
C SER A 401 -6.38 4.31 -12.79
N ASP A 402 -7.11 3.91 -11.76
CA ASP A 402 -7.51 4.69 -10.57
C ASP A 402 -6.55 4.49 -9.38
N PHE A 403 -5.36 3.91 -9.60
CA PHE A 403 -4.41 3.65 -8.51
C PHE A 403 -4.05 4.92 -7.73
N ASN A 404 -4.36 4.90 -6.44
CA ASN A 404 -4.11 5.99 -5.51
C ASN A 404 -3.50 5.43 -4.21
N PRO A 405 -2.20 5.67 -3.93
CA PRO A 405 -1.54 5.07 -2.78
C PRO A 405 -1.97 5.69 -1.43
N LEU A 406 -2.75 6.78 -1.43
CA LEU A 406 -3.32 7.36 -0.20
C LEU A 406 -4.49 6.51 0.36
N GLN A 407 -5.16 5.70 -0.47
CA GLN A 407 -6.34 4.95 -0.02
C GLN A 407 -6.01 3.95 1.10
N GLY A 408 -4.80 3.37 1.07
CA GLY A 408 -4.34 2.39 2.06
C GLY A 408 -3.89 2.97 3.41
N TRP A 409 -4.03 4.26 3.67
CA TRP A 409 -3.48 4.87 4.89
C TRP A 409 -4.33 6.04 5.37
N ASP A 410 -4.21 6.40 6.66
CA ASP A 410 -4.91 7.55 7.22
C ASP A 410 -4.29 8.87 6.71
N ALA A 411 -5.00 9.57 5.82
CA ALA A 411 -4.58 10.85 5.27
C ALA A 411 -4.38 11.96 6.32
N THR A 412 -5.04 11.89 7.47
CA THR A 412 -4.81 12.79 8.60
C THR A 412 -3.42 12.55 9.19
N LEU A 413 -3.09 11.28 9.47
CA LEU A 413 -1.77 10.91 10.01
C LEU A 413 -0.64 11.17 9.02
N ILE A 414 -0.90 10.98 7.72
CA ILE A 414 0.05 11.32 6.65
C ILE A 414 0.41 12.81 6.70
N GLN A 415 -0.59 13.69 6.75
CA GLN A 415 -0.36 15.15 6.80
C GLN A 415 0.37 15.56 8.08
N VAL A 416 -0.02 14.99 9.24
CA VAL A 416 0.64 15.24 10.53
C VAL A 416 2.10 14.79 10.51
N SER A 417 2.39 13.61 9.96
CA SER A 417 3.75 13.09 9.87
C SER A 417 4.63 13.95 8.95
N GLY A 418 4.11 14.34 7.79
CA GLY A 418 4.79 15.25 6.86
C GLY A 418 5.16 16.59 7.50
N ALA A 419 4.23 17.16 8.28
CA ALA A 419 4.46 18.40 9.02
C ALA A 419 5.57 18.25 10.08
N LYS A 420 5.59 17.13 10.81
CA LYS A 420 6.56 16.86 11.89
C LYS A 420 7.97 16.56 11.40
N ILE A 421 8.13 15.63 10.45
CA ILE A 421 9.43 15.04 10.11
C ILE A 421 10.19 15.90 9.10
N ALA A 422 9.48 16.61 8.22
CA ALA A 422 10.10 17.22 7.06
C ALA A 422 9.70 18.69 6.85
N MET A 423 8.96 19.29 7.79
CA MET A 423 8.33 20.60 7.61
C MET A 423 7.53 20.68 6.30
N ILE A 424 6.95 19.57 5.83
CA ILE A 424 6.20 19.54 4.58
C ILE A 424 4.83 20.15 4.82
N GLU A 425 4.49 21.15 4.03
CA GLU A 425 3.13 21.68 3.97
C GLU A 425 2.22 20.63 3.33
N SER A 426 0.97 20.51 3.79
CA SER A 426 0.01 19.52 3.27
C SER A 426 -0.12 19.52 1.73
N ALA A 427 0.23 20.64 1.08
CA ALA A 427 0.27 20.81 -0.36
C ALA A 427 1.06 19.71 -1.11
N ASP A 428 2.23 19.28 -0.61
CA ASP A 428 2.98 18.14 -1.18
C ASP A 428 2.54 16.83 -0.52
N ILE A 429 1.30 16.42 -0.80
CA ILE A 429 0.68 15.25 -0.17
C ILE A 429 1.44 13.94 -0.42
N PHE A 430 2.12 13.79 -1.56
CA PHE A 430 2.95 12.63 -1.86
C PHE A 430 4.31 12.69 -1.16
N GLY A 431 4.86 13.89 -0.93
CA GLY A 431 5.95 14.08 0.01
C GLY A 431 5.56 13.68 1.43
N CYS A 432 4.41 14.14 1.93
CA CYS A 432 3.87 13.70 3.22
C CYS A 432 3.73 12.17 3.28
N LEU A 433 3.15 11.55 2.25
CA LEU A 433 2.98 10.10 2.17
C LEU A 433 4.33 9.38 2.18
N PHE A 434 5.30 9.83 1.39
CA PHE A 434 6.64 9.21 1.33
C PHE A 434 7.29 9.14 2.72
N PHE A 435 7.31 10.25 3.46
CA PHE A 435 7.92 10.27 4.80
C PHE A 435 7.09 9.50 5.82
N TYR A 436 5.75 9.56 5.73
CA TYR A 436 4.87 8.76 6.57
C TYR A 436 5.15 7.26 6.40
N LEU A 437 5.16 6.76 5.16
CA LEU A 437 5.42 5.34 4.88
C LEU A 437 6.82 4.93 5.29
N LYS A 438 7.82 5.76 5.00
CA LYS A 438 9.19 5.51 5.43
C LYS A 438 9.25 5.38 6.95
N ASP A 439 8.58 6.25 7.71
CA ASP A 439 8.51 6.13 9.18
C ASP A 439 7.81 4.83 9.62
N GLN A 440 6.66 4.49 9.03
CA GLN A 440 5.94 3.24 9.33
C GLN A 440 6.82 2.01 9.09
N PHE A 441 7.55 1.98 7.98
CA PHE A 441 8.40 0.84 7.61
C PHE A 441 9.67 0.77 8.48
N ARG A 442 10.24 1.92 8.85
CA ARG A 442 11.36 1.98 9.83
C ARG A 442 10.92 1.46 11.19
N ARG A 443 9.77 1.90 11.69
CA ARG A 443 9.19 1.44 12.96
C ARG A 443 8.94 -0.06 12.92
N PHE A 444 8.39 -0.57 11.82
CA PHE A 444 8.10 -1.99 11.67
C PHE A 444 9.39 -2.83 11.70
N ALA A 445 10.39 -2.46 10.90
CA ALA A 445 11.68 -3.14 10.89
C ALA A 445 12.43 -3.03 12.22
N TYR A 446 12.20 -1.95 12.99
CA TYR A 446 12.73 -1.80 14.34
C TYR A 446 11.99 -2.71 15.34
N GLN A 447 10.65 -2.78 15.30
CA GLN A 447 9.86 -3.67 16.14
C GLN A 447 10.25 -5.13 15.90
N VAL A 448 10.28 -5.57 14.65
CA VAL A 448 10.67 -6.95 14.29
C VAL A 448 12.10 -7.28 14.73
N LYS A 449 13.01 -6.29 14.74
CA LYS A 449 14.39 -6.50 15.26
C LYS A 449 14.39 -6.89 16.74
N ASN A 450 13.49 -6.31 17.53
CA ASN A 450 13.49 -6.43 18.99
C ASN A 450 12.47 -7.45 19.51
N LEU A 451 11.53 -7.89 18.66
CA LEU A 451 10.47 -8.84 18.99
C LEU A 451 10.71 -10.18 18.32
N ASN A 452 10.13 -11.24 18.88
CA ASN A 452 10.12 -12.56 18.25
C ASN A 452 8.87 -12.70 17.35
N VAL A 453 9.01 -12.28 16.09
CA VAL A 453 7.92 -12.30 15.10
C VAL A 453 8.20 -13.29 13.98
N ASN A 454 7.35 -14.31 13.81
CA ASN A 454 7.44 -15.24 12.69
C ASN A 454 6.35 -14.98 11.67
N PHE A 455 6.72 -15.00 10.40
CA PHE A 455 5.83 -14.83 9.26
C PHE A 455 5.78 -16.14 8.48
N VAL A 456 4.58 -16.62 8.19
CA VAL A 456 4.34 -17.76 7.30
C VAL A 456 3.47 -17.26 6.15
N LEU A 457 3.99 -17.31 4.93
CA LEU A 457 3.29 -16.89 3.73
C LEU A 457 2.80 -18.11 2.94
N THR A 458 1.54 -18.10 2.53
CA THR A 458 0.95 -19.19 1.75
C THR A 458 0.20 -18.71 0.52
N GLN A 459 0.15 -19.56 -0.51
CA GLN A 459 -0.58 -19.30 -1.75
C GLN A 459 -1.64 -20.37 -1.96
N PHE A 460 -2.77 -20.24 -1.27
CA PHE A 460 -3.90 -21.17 -1.40
C PHE A 460 -5.23 -20.44 -1.43
N ASP A 461 -6.22 -21.09 -2.02
CA ASP A 461 -7.62 -20.72 -1.79
C ASP A 461 -7.91 -20.71 -0.28
N PRO A 462 -8.51 -19.65 0.28
CA PRO A 462 -8.74 -19.55 1.72
C PRO A 462 -9.54 -20.72 2.31
N GLN A 463 -10.53 -21.27 1.60
CA GLN A 463 -11.34 -22.39 2.10
C GLN A 463 -10.55 -23.71 2.09
N ILE A 464 -9.68 -23.90 1.10
CA ILE A 464 -8.73 -25.02 1.08
C ILE A 464 -7.70 -24.87 2.20
N LEU A 465 -7.18 -23.66 2.42
CA LEU A 465 -6.22 -23.38 3.48
C LEU A 465 -6.79 -23.66 4.86
N ALA A 466 -7.98 -23.17 5.17
CA ALA A 466 -8.65 -23.40 6.45
C ALA A 466 -8.77 -24.90 6.76
N ARG A 467 -9.21 -25.70 5.79
CA ARG A 467 -9.25 -27.17 5.90
C ARG A 467 -7.87 -27.79 6.08
N GLY A 468 -6.85 -27.30 5.37
CA GLY A 468 -5.47 -27.73 5.52
C GLY A 468 -4.88 -27.45 6.91
N ILE A 469 -5.21 -26.30 7.50
CA ILE A 469 -4.83 -25.95 8.87
C ILE A 469 -5.51 -26.88 9.87
N SER A 470 -6.81 -27.11 9.73
CA SER A 470 -7.57 -28.08 10.55
C SER A 470 -7.00 -29.50 10.47
N ALA A 471 -6.41 -29.86 9.33
CA ALA A 471 -5.74 -31.15 9.12
C ALA A 471 -4.26 -31.18 9.55
N GLY A 472 -3.72 -30.09 10.13
CA GLY A 472 -2.36 -30.03 10.64
C GLY A 472 -1.26 -29.85 9.57
N VAL A 473 -1.61 -29.41 8.35
CA VAL A 473 -0.64 -29.21 7.25
C VAL A 473 0.39 -28.12 7.58
N ILE A 474 0.03 -27.16 8.43
CA ILE A 474 0.89 -26.08 8.90
C ILE A 474 1.01 -26.17 10.43
N PRO A 475 1.97 -26.93 10.97
CA PRO A 475 1.99 -27.33 12.39
C PRO A 475 2.00 -26.17 13.39
N ILE A 476 2.62 -25.03 13.03
CA ILE A 476 2.65 -23.84 13.89
C ILE A 476 1.23 -23.25 14.13
N PHE A 477 0.27 -23.54 13.25
CA PHE A 477 -1.12 -23.09 13.36
C PHE A 477 -2.10 -24.24 13.54
N GLU A 478 -1.64 -25.40 14.02
CA GLU A 478 -2.53 -26.55 14.24
C GLU A 478 -3.60 -26.25 15.30
N GLY A 479 -4.82 -26.70 15.01
CA GLY A 479 -5.97 -26.56 15.90
C GLY A 479 -6.51 -25.12 16.01
N ALA A 480 -7.39 -24.95 17.00
CA ALA A 480 -8.07 -23.69 17.30
C ALA A 480 -7.12 -22.73 18.03
N CYS A 481 -6.31 -21.98 17.27
CA CYS A 481 -5.17 -21.24 17.82
C CYS A 481 -5.06 -19.77 17.41
N PHE A 482 -5.89 -19.27 16.48
CA PHE A 482 -5.79 -17.87 16.05
C PHE A 482 -6.50 -16.92 16.99
N ASP A 483 -5.76 -15.94 17.52
CA ASP A 483 -6.35 -14.85 18.30
C ASP A 483 -7.06 -13.86 17.38
N ARG A 484 -6.60 -13.69 16.14
CA ARG A 484 -7.33 -12.92 15.12
C ARG A 484 -7.29 -13.62 13.79
N VAL A 485 -8.42 -13.58 13.09
CA VAL A 485 -8.50 -13.94 11.67
C VAL A 485 -9.15 -12.79 10.94
N ASP A 486 -8.45 -12.20 9.96
CA ASP A 486 -8.99 -11.23 9.01
C ASP A 486 -9.30 -11.94 7.69
N THR A 487 -10.59 -12.09 7.39
CA THR A 487 -11.09 -12.65 6.12
C THR A 487 -11.40 -11.57 5.09
N LYS A 488 -11.11 -10.30 5.39
CA LYS A 488 -11.27 -9.19 4.45
C LYS A 488 -12.70 -9.14 3.87
N ASP A 489 -12.83 -9.09 2.54
CA ASP A 489 -14.06 -8.99 1.77
C ASP A 489 -14.57 -10.35 1.29
N MET A 490 -14.02 -11.47 1.78
CA MET A 490 -14.41 -12.82 1.36
C MET A 490 -15.92 -13.08 1.50
N MET A 491 -16.57 -12.46 2.49
CA MET A 491 -18.01 -12.61 2.69
C MET A 491 -18.85 -12.13 1.49
N ASP A 492 -18.32 -11.22 0.65
CA ASP A 492 -19.00 -10.73 -0.55
C ASP A 492 -19.01 -11.78 -1.68
N ASP A 493 -18.01 -12.67 -1.71
CA ASP A 493 -17.84 -13.69 -2.75
C ASP A 493 -18.40 -15.06 -2.33
N VAL A 494 -18.07 -15.53 -1.13
CA VAL A 494 -18.43 -16.88 -0.65
C VAL A 494 -19.56 -16.89 0.39
N GLY A 495 -19.95 -15.72 0.89
CA GLY A 495 -21.00 -15.58 1.91
C GLY A 495 -20.50 -15.66 3.35
N ILE A 496 -21.33 -15.20 4.29
CA ILE A 496 -21.04 -15.16 5.73
C ILE A 496 -20.92 -16.59 6.30
N GLU A 497 -21.81 -17.49 5.89
CA GLU A 497 -21.85 -18.87 6.39
C GLU A 497 -20.53 -19.61 6.13
N ALA A 498 -20.05 -19.56 4.89
CA ALA A 498 -18.80 -20.20 4.52
C ALA A 498 -17.61 -19.62 5.29
N CYS A 499 -17.55 -18.29 5.47
CA CYS A 499 -16.49 -17.66 6.26
C CYS A 499 -16.50 -18.13 7.72
N LEU A 500 -17.68 -18.19 8.36
CA LEU A 500 -17.83 -18.64 9.74
C LEU A 500 -17.52 -20.13 9.89
N ALA A 501 -17.96 -20.97 8.95
CA ALA A 501 -17.71 -22.40 8.96
C ALA A 501 -16.23 -22.75 8.79
N ASP A 502 -15.53 -22.06 7.88
CA ASP A 502 -14.12 -22.33 7.59
C ASP A 502 -13.20 -21.79 8.68
N TRP A 503 -13.44 -20.57 9.18
CA TRP A 503 -12.49 -19.86 10.04
C TRP A 503 -12.89 -19.75 11.50
N GLY A 504 -14.19 -19.83 11.82
CA GLY A 504 -14.69 -19.79 13.20
C GLY A 504 -14.09 -20.89 14.09
N PRO A 505 -14.05 -22.16 13.64
CA PRO A 505 -13.44 -23.26 14.41
C PRO A 505 -11.93 -23.10 14.68
N LEU A 506 -11.23 -22.27 13.91
CA LEU A 506 -9.79 -22.03 14.05
C LEU A 506 -9.44 -20.91 15.03
N LEU A 507 -10.43 -20.19 15.56
CA LEU A 507 -10.23 -19.17 16.58
C LEU A 507 -9.73 -19.79 17.90
N ASN A 508 -8.85 -19.09 18.59
CA ASN A 508 -8.30 -19.52 19.87
C ASN A 508 -9.40 -19.58 20.94
N ARG A 509 -9.69 -20.79 21.44
CA ARG A 509 -10.71 -21.01 22.49
C ARG A 509 -10.24 -20.60 23.89
N GLU A 510 -8.94 -20.52 24.11
CA GLU A 510 -8.37 -20.09 25.40
C GLU A 510 -8.35 -18.56 25.52
N ASN A 511 -8.38 -17.85 24.40
CA ASN A 511 -8.48 -16.41 24.37
C ASN A 511 -9.94 -15.95 24.18
N ARG A 512 -10.57 -15.48 25.27
CA ARG A 512 -11.94 -14.94 25.25
C ARG A 512 -12.12 -13.73 24.31
N PHE A 513 -11.03 -13.06 23.94
CA PHE A 513 -11.04 -11.88 23.07
C PHE A 513 -10.75 -12.21 21.61
N ALA A 514 -10.54 -13.50 21.28
CA ALA A 514 -10.33 -13.95 19.93
C ALA A 514 -11.50 -13.53 19.02
N SER A 515 -11.18 -13.13 17.79
CA SER A 515 -12.18 -12.60 16.87
C SER A 515 -11.90 -12.87 15.41
N LEU A 516 -12.98 -13.05 14.66
CA LEU A 516 -13.01 -13.07 13.21
C LEU A 516 -13.45 -11.69 12.70
N LEU A 517 -12.65 -11.08 11.84
CA LEU A 517 -12.85 -9.76 11.26
C LEU A 517 -13.19 -9.91 9.78
N MET A 518 -14.25 -9.24 9.33
CA MET A 518 -14.63 -9.19 7.91
C MET A 518 -15.28 -7.85 7.57
N HIS A 519 -15.37 -7.53 6.29
CA HIS A 519 -16.14 -6.39 5.81
C HIS A 519 -16.84 -6.69 4.50
N SER A 520 -17.88 -5.90 4.22
CA SER A 520 -18.66 -5.98 3.01
C SER A 520 -18.76 -4.63 2.33
N ARG A 521 -18.59 -4.66 1.01
CA ARG A 521 -18.90 -3.56 0.09
C ARG A 521 -20.06 -3.93 -0.83
N ALA A 522 -20.40 -5.21 -0.92
CA ALA A 522 -21.45 -5.72 -1.79
C ALA A 522 -22.75 -6.09 -1.06
N TRP A 523 -22.89 -5.85 0.25
CA TRP A 523 -24.12 -6.17 1.02
C TRP A 523 -25.39 -5.55 0.43
N HIS A 524 -25.26 -4.40 -0.26
CA HIS A 524 -26.36 -3.70 -0.91
C HIS A 524 -26.60 -4.13 -2.39
N SER A 525 -25.79 -5.03 -2.95
CA SER A 525 -25.82 -5.37 -4.39
C SER A 525 -27.18 -5.90 -4.88
N LYS A 526 -27.87 -6.67 -4.05
CA LYS A 526 -29.21 -7.22 -4.34
C LYS A 526 -30.35 -6.31 -3.85
N ARG A 527 -30.05 -5.10 -3.37
CA ARG A 527 -31.00 -4.19 -2.72
C ARG A 527 -30.97 -2.81 -3.40
N PRO A 528 -31.79 -2.59 -4.46
CA PRO A 528 -31.69 -1.38 -5.29
C PRO A 528 -31.97 -0.05 -4.57
N TYR A 529 -32.60 -0.09 -3.38
CA TYR A 529 -32.89 1.08 -2.55
C TYR A 529 -32.01 1.18 -1.29
N ALA A 530 -31.01 0.31 -1.15
CA ALA A 530 -30.23 0.24 0.07
C ALA A 530 -29.25 1.40 0.24
N LEU A 531 -28.93 2.16 -0.82
CA LEU A 531 -28.03 3.32 -0.75
C LEU A 531 -28.73 4.61 -1.18
N ALA A 532 -28.39 5.71 -0.51
CA ALA A 532 -28.91 7.03 -0.85
C ALA A 532 -28.49 7.47 -2.27
N ARG A 533 -27.27 7.10 -2.70
CA ARG A 533 -26.79 7.39 -4.06
C ARG A 533 -27.57 6.67 -5.18
N CYS A 534 -28.28 5.58 -4.88
CA CYS A 534 -29.08 4.84 -5.86
C CYS A 534 -30.45 5.51 -6.15
N ASN A 535 -30.94 6.34 -5.23
CA ASN A 535 -32.08 7.23 -5.45
C ASN A 535 -31.73 8.67 -5.04
N PRO A 536 -30.83 9.32 -5.81
CA PRO A 536 -30.26 10.60 -5.40
C PRO A 536 -31.32 11.70 -5.40
N HIS A 537 -32.36 11.61 -6.23
CA HIS A 537 -33.41 12.63 -6.27
C HIS A 537 -34.15 12.75 -4.93
N ALA A 538 -34.58 11.63 -4.34
CA ALA A 538 -35.26 11.65 -3.05
C ALA A 538 -34.35 12.15 -1.91
N ALA A 539 -33.10 11.66 -1.86
CA ALA A 539 -32.12 12.07 -0.86
C ALA A 539 -31.74 13.55 -0.99
N LEU A 540 -31.53 14.03 -2.22
CA LEU A 540 -31.22 15.43 -2.50
C LEU A 540 -32.40 16.34 -2.17
N MET A 541 -33.65 15.93 -2.43
CA MET A 541 -34.82 16.74 -2.06
C MET A 541 -34.92 16.95 -0.54
N LEU A 542 -34.66 15.91 0.26
CA LEU A 542 -34.61 16.03 1.72
C LEU A 542 -33.45 16.94 2.18
N PHE A 543 -32.27 16.77 1.58
CA PHE A 543 -31.12 17.64 1.84
C PHE A 543 -31.40 19.10 1.46
N MET A 544 -32.04 19.33 0.32
CA MET A 544 -32.45 20.64 -0.20
C MET A 544 -33.44 21.32 0.72
N HIS A 545 -34.45 20.61 1.23
CA HIS A 545 -35.41 21.18 2.17
C HIS A 545 -34.72 21.72 3.43
N LYS A 546 -33.64 21.06 3.89
CA LYS A 546 -32.83 21.53 5.03
C LYS A 546 -31.91 22.70 4.62
N CYS A 547 -31.28 22.62 3.46
CA CYS A 547 -30.31 23.59 2.97
C CYS A 547 -30.91 24.91 2.49
N PHE A 548 -32.10 24.91 1.89
CA PHE A 548 -32.78 26.11 1.41
C PHE A 548 -33.24 27.04 2.54
N LYS A 549 -33.25 26.57 3.78
CA LYS A 549 -33.43 27.40 4.98
C LYS A 549 -32.21 28.27 5.29
N ILE A 550 -31.09 28.07 4.58
CA ILE A 550 -29.84 28.84 4.71
C ILE A 550 -29.65 29.69 3.44
N PRO A 551 -29.86 31.03 3.50
CA PRO A 551 -29.85 31.89 2.31
C PRO A 551 -28.55 31.85 1.50
N THR A 552 -27.40 31.75 2.17
CA THR A 552 -26.06 31.69 1.54
C THR A 552 -25.81 30.41 0.76
N LEU A 553 -26.51 29.32 1.10
CA LEU A 553 -26.39 28.03 0.44
C LEU A 553 -27.36 27.92 -0.74
N ASN A 554 -28.53 28.57 -0.63
CA ASN A 554 -29.56 28.59 -1.66
C ASN A 554 -29.05 29.09 -3.03
N SER A 555 -28.37 30.24 -3.06
CA SER A 555 -27.84 30.81 -4.33
C SER A 555 -26.80 29.90 -4.98
N LYS A 556 -25.85 29.37 -4.19
CA LYS A 556 -24.82 28.46 -4.69
C LYS A 556 -25.40 27.14 -5.22
N LEU A 557 -26.41 26.60 -4.54
CA LEU A 557 -27.04 25.35 -4.96
C LEU A 557 -27.82 25.51 -6.26
N LYS A 558 -28.51 26.64 -6.48
CA LYS A 558 -29.25 26.90 -7.72
C LYS A 558 -28.34 26.78 -8.96
N ASP A 559 -27.16 27.38 -8.94
CA ASP A 559 -26.21 27.32 -10.06
C ASP A 559 -25.67 25.90 -10.28
N VAL A 560 -25.41 25.17 -9.20
CA VAL A 560 -24.97 23.76 -9.25
C VAL A 560 -26.04 22.87 -9.88
N PHE A 561 -27.31 23.04 -9.51
CA PHE A 561 -28.42 22.26 -10.06
C PHE A 561 -28.78 22.65 -11.49
N ALA A 562 -28.66 23.93 -11.86
CA ALA A 562 -28.88 24.39 -13.24
C ALA A 562 -27.95 23.68 -14.24
N GLN A 563 -26.74 23.32 -13.81
CA GLN A 563 -25.78 22.55 -14.61
C GLN A 563 -26.06 21.03 -14.63
N GLY A 564 -26.98 20.53 -13.79
CA GLY A 564 -27.31 19.11 -13.69
C GLY A 564 -26.08 18.21 -13.47
N LEU A 565 -26.10 17.01 -14.06
CA LEU A 565 -24.99 16.03 -13.97
C LEU A 565 -23.68 16.49 -14.65
N ARG A 566 -23.66 17.65 -15.32
CA ARG A 566 -22.42 18.26 -15.80
C ARG A 566 -21.66 18.93 -14.65
N SER A 567 -22.34 19.33 -13.58
CA SER A 567 -21.73 20.02 -12.44
C SER A 567 -20.84 19.09 -11.62
N PRO A 568 -19.53 19.36 -11.51
CA PRO A 568 -18.64 18.57 -10.67
C PRO A 568 -19.01 18.66 -9.18
N ALA A 569 -19.59 19.79 -8.76
CA ALA A 569 -20.05 19.99 -7.39
C ALA A 569 -21.26 19.10 -7.06
N LEU A 570 -22.19 18.91 -8.01
CA LEU A 570 -23.33 18.02 -7.83
C LEU A 570 -22.90 16.55 -7.80
N LEU A 571 -22.00 16.13 -8.69
CA LEU A 571 -21.47 14.77 -8.71
C LEU A 571 -20.80 14.40 -7.37
N ARG A 572 -19.94 15.29 -6.85
CA ARG A 572 -19.32 15.11 -5.53
C ARG A 572 -20.35 15.01 -4.40
N LEU A 573 -21.43 15.81 -4.46
CA LEU A 573 -22.51 15.73 -3.47
C LEU A 573 -23.22 14.38 -3.52
N ILE A 574 -23.56 13.89 -4.73
CA ILE A 574 -24.22 12.59 -4.93
C ILE A 574 -23.35 11.44 -4.39
N GLU A 575 -22.05 11.44 -4.72
CA GLU A 575 -21.10 10.43 -4.22
C GLU A 575 -20.98 10.41 -2.71
N SER A 576 -21.18 11.56 -2.08
CA SER A 576 -21.03 11.74 -0.64
C SER A 576 -22.32 11.47 0.14
N LEU A 577 -23.45 11.23 -0.54
CA LEU A 577 -24.76 11.08 0.13
C LEU A 577 -24.74 9.96 1.17
N ASP A 578 -24.07 8.86 0.87
CA ASP A 578 -24.02 7.70 1.76
C ASP A 578 -23.23 7.98 3.05
N ALA A 579 -22.40 9.04 3.09
CA ALA A 579 -21.75 9.49 4.32
C ALA A 579 -22.75 10.16 5.28
N PHE A 580 -23.89 10.64 4.79
CA PHE A 580 -24.88 11.42 5.54
C PHE A 580 -26.25 10.74 5.63
N TYR A 581 -26.34 9.47 5.21
CA TYR A 581 -27.55 8.66 5.31
C TYR A 581 -27.32 7.47 6.24
N ASP A 582 -28.22 7.27 7.21
CA ASP A 582 -28.13 6.12 8.09
C ASP A 582 -28.67 4.87 7.39
N HIS A 583 -27.77 3.93 7.07
CA HIS A 583 -28.15 2.66 6.44
C HIS A 583 -28.22 1.51 7.44
N ASP A 584 -28.14 1.77 8.75
CA ASP A 584 -28.04 0.70 9.74
C ASP A 584 -29.26 -0.21 9.73
N ASN A 585 -30.49 0.34 9.67
CA ASN A 585 -31.72 -0.48 9.59
C ASN A 585 -31.70 -1.43 8.38
N ILE A 586 -31.34 -0.93 7.20
CA ILE A 586 -31.29 -1.72 5.97
C ILE A 586 -30.15 -2.76 6.04
N PHE A 587 -29.07 -2.46 6.76
CA PHE A 587 -28.00 -3.39 7.01
C PHE A 587 -28.39 -4.49 8.00
N GLN A 588 -29.17 -4.18 9.05
CA GLN A 588 -29.73 -5.19 9.95
C GLN A 588 -30.68 -6.15 9.22
N GLU A 589 -31.57 -5.62 8.37
CA GLU A 589 -32.41 -6.46 7.49
C GLU A 589 -31.58 -7.36 6.56
N PHE A 590 -30.35 -6.96 6.21
CA PHE A 590 -29.42 -7.79 5.45
C PHE A 590 -28.87 -8.93 6.30
N LEU A 591 -28.39 -8.63 7.51
CA LEU A 591 -27.89 -9.65 8.42
C LEU A 591 -28.96 -10.67 8.81
N GLU A 592 -30.21 -10.22 8.99
CA GLU A 592 -31.38 -11.07 9.24
C GLU A 592 -31.70 -11.97 8.03
N ALA A 593 -31.73 -11.41 6.82
CA ALA A 593 -32.00 -12.18 5.60
C ALA A 593 -30.92 -13.24 5.32
N GLU A 594 -29.68 -12.96 5.68
CA GLU A 594 -28.56 -13.92 5.59
C GLU A 594 -28.50 -14.89 6.79
N ASN A 595 -29.47 -14.85 7.71
CA ASN A 595 -29.51 -15.67 8.94
C ASN A 595 -28.21 -15.60 9.77
N THR A 596 -27.57 -14.43 9.80
CA THR A 596 -26.22 -14.26 10.38
C THR A 596 -26.14 -14.69 11.84
N GLY A 597 -27.14 -14.32 12.66
CA GLY A 597 -27.18 -14.67 14.09
C GLY A 597 -27.23 -16.19 14.34
N PRO A 598 -28.25 -16.90 13.82
CA PRO A 598 -28.35 -18.36 13.92
C PRO A 598 -27.11 -19.09 13.39
N ILE A 599 -26.57 -18.65 12.25
CA ILE A 599 -25.37 -19.26 11.65
C ILE A 599 -24.15 -19.08 12.55
N ALA A 600 -23.92 -17.87 13.07
CA ALA A 600 -22.81 -17.63 14.00
C ALA A 600 -22.94 -18.49 15.26
N ALA A 601 -24.15 -18.60 15.82
CA ALA A 601 -24.42 -19.40 17.00
C ALA A 601 -24.15 -20.90 16.77
N ALA A 602 -24.33 -21.42 15.55
CA ALA A 602 -24.00 -22.80 15.19
C ALA A 602 -22.49 -23.11 15.30
N PHE A 603 -21.64 -22.08 15.32
CA PHE A 603 -20.18 -22.18 15.48
C PHE A 603 -19.70 -21.60 16.83
N ASP A 604 -20.58 -21.45 17.83
CA ASP A 604 -20.32 -20.82 19.13
C ASP A 604 -19.91 -19.33 19.06
N LEU A 605 -20.26 -18.65 17.95
CA LEU A 605 -19.91 -17.25 17.71
C LEU A 605 -21.14 -16.35 17.83
N GLY A 606 -20.89 -15.08 18.12
CA GLY A 606 -21.86 -14.01 18.07
C GLY A 606 -21.26 -12.76 17.42
N LEU A 607 -22.09 -12.01 16.71
CA LEU A 607 -21.73 -10.70 16.20
C LEU A 607 -21.53 -9.74 17.38
N ARG A 608 -20.40 -9.05 17.42
CA ARG A 608 -20.10 -8.09 18.48
C ARG A 608 -21.01 -6.86 18.37
N PRO A 609 -21.71 -6.47 19.46
CA PRO A 609 -22.49 -5.22 19.45
C PRO A 609 -21.60 -3.97 19.45
N HIS A 610 -20.42 -4.08 20.06
CA HIS A 610 -19.40 -3.03 20.10
C HIS A 610 -18.10 -3.56 19.50
N HIS A 611 -17.59 -2.84 18.51
CA HIS A 611 -16.37 -3.22 17.83
C HIS A 611 -15.15 -2.83 18.67
N LYS A 612 -14.07 -3.60 18.50
CA LYS A 612 -12.80 -3.39 19.19
C LYS A 612 -11.63 -3.21 18.26
N VAL A 613 -11.78 -3.49 16.97
CA VAL A 613 -10.71 -3.43 15.98
C VAL A 613 -11.07 -2.46 14.86
N HIS A 614 -12.24 -2.62 14.25
CA HIS A 614 -12.71 -1.77 13.16
C HIS A 614 -13.90 -0.91 13.54
N PRO A 615 -13.97 0.38 13.15
CA PRO A 615 -15.22 1.11 13.31
C PRO A 615 -16.30 0.49 12.40
N LYS A 616 -17.57 0.59 12.81
CA LYS A 616 -18.70 0.02 12.04
C LYS A 616 -18.81 0.57 10.61
N ARG A 617 -18.35 1.81 10.42
CA ARG A 617 -18.28 2.52 9.14
C ARG A 617 -17.15 3.56 9.17
N PHE A 618 -16.79 4.12 8.02
CA PHE A 618 -15.79 5.19 7.98
C PHE A 618 -16.27 6.47 8.65
N GLY A 619 -15.36 7.14 9.36
CA GLY A 619 -15.62 8.44 9.99
C GLY A 619 -16.40 8.39 11.31
N VAL A 620 -16.61 7.19 11.89
CA VAL A 620 -17.19 7.04 13.24
C VAL A 620 -16.17 6.44 14.21
N PRO A 621 -16.25 6.76 15.51
CA PRO A 621 -15.45 6.11 16.55
C PRO A 621 -15.68 4.59 16.65
N LEU A 622 -14.76 3.86 17.27
CA LEU A 622 -14.86 2.41 17.48
C LEU A 622 -16.03 2.01 18.39
N ASP A 623 -16.27 2.80 19.43
CA ASP A 623 -17.33 2.60 20.43
C ASP A 623 -18.69 3.17 20.02
N ALA A 624 -18.78 3.73 18.79
CA ALA A 624 -19.98 4.35 18.27
C ALA A 624 -21.18 3.39 18.25
N CYS A 625 -22.37 3.93 18.54
CA CYS A 625 -23.61 3.19 18.36
C CYS A 625 -23.89 2.95 16.87
N ALA A 626 -24.73 1.96 16.55
CA ALA A 626 -24.94 1.52 15.17
C ALA A 626 -25.46 2.65 14.24
N HIS A 627 -26.32 3.52 14.77
CA HIS A 627 -26.92 4.65 14.05
C HIS A 627 -26.05 5.92 14.03
N GLN A 628 -24.88 5.96 14.69
CA GLN A 628 -24.08 7.17 14.79
C GLN A 628 -23.44 7.54 13.43
N MET A 629 -23.82 8.68 12.87
CA MET A 629 -23.29 9.16 11.60
C MET A 629 -21.86 9.72 11.77
N PRO A 630 -21.06 9.80 10.69
CA PRO A 630 -19.74 10.42 10.75
C PRO A 630 -19.81 11.86 11.24
N ASP A 631 -19.15 12.14 12.37
CA ASP A 631 -18.98 13.50 12.91
C ASP A 631 -17.56 13.95 12.60
N VAL A 632 -17.38 14.43 11.36
CA VAL A 632 -16.07 14.79 10.81
C VAL A 632 -16.02 16.26 10.42
N SER A 633 -14.91 16.91 10.74
CA SER A 633 -14.64 18.27 10.27
C SER A 633 -14.56 18.33 8.74
N LYS A 634 -14.68 19.54 8.17
CA LYS A 634 -14.51 19.75 6.72
C LYS A 634 -13.16 19.23 6.19
N SER A 635 -12.09 19.29 6.98
CA SER A 635 -10.78 18.76 6.56
C SER A 635 -10.77 17.23 6.58
N GLN A 636 -11.26 16.61 7.65
CA GLN A 636 -11.36 15.15 7.74
C GLN A 636 -12.28 14.58 6.64
N PHE A 637 -13.38 15.27 6.33
CA PHE A 637 -14.24 14.89 5.21
C PHE A 637 -13.50 14.98 3.86
N TYR A 638 -12.69 16.03 3.66
CA TYR A 638 -11.84 16.14 2.47
C TYR A 638 -10.85 14.99 2.37
N ASP A 639 -10.22 14.62 3.49
CA ASP A 639 -9.26 13.53 3.56
C ASP A 639 -9.92 12.18 3.22
N LEU A 640 -11.05 11.86 3.85
CA LEU A 640 -11.79 10.63 3.62
C LEU A 640 -12.42 10.56 2.22
N ALA A 641 -13.25 11.54 1.86
CA ALA A 641 -14.08 11.48 0.66
C ALA A 641 -13.34 11.88 -0.63
N SER A 642 -12.33 12.75 -0.53
CA SER A 642 -11.65 13.32 -1.71
C SER A 642 -10.23 12.78 -1.91
N LEU A 643 -9.41 12.67 -0.86
CA LEU A 643 -8.05 12.14 -0.98
C LEU A 643 -8.01 10.60 -0.99
N CYS A 644 -8.70 9.96 -0.06
CA CYS A 644 -8.72 8.50 0.09
C CYS A 644 -9.91 7.82 -0.60
N GLU A 645 -10.90 8.60 -1.08
CA GLU A 645 -12.07 8.09 -1.79
C GLU A 645 -12.78 6.93 -1.06
N VAL A 646 -12.96 7.06 0.26
CA VAL A 646 -13.55 5.98 1.06
C VAL A 646 -14.98 5.66 0.63
N ASP A 647 -15.30 4.36 0.65
CA ASP A 647 -16.66 3.88 0.37
C ASP A 647 -17.49 3.92 1.67
N PHE A 648 -18.25 4.99 1.86
CA PHE A 648 -19.08 5.17 3.07
C PHE A 648 -20.19 4.12 3.22
N SER A 649 -20.48 3.34 2.17
CA SER A 649 -21.38 2.18 2.27
C SER A 649 -20.71 0.94 2.85
N ALA A 650 -19.37 0.88 2.93
CA ALA A 650 -18.68 -0.28 3.49
C ALA A 650 -19.11 -0.53 4.94
N ARG A 651 -19.23 -1.81 5.30
CA ARG A 651 -19.61 -2.26 6.65
C ARG A 651 -18.60 -3.26 7.15
N PHE A 652 -18.19 -3.10 8.39
CA PHE A 652 -17.28 -4.02 9.07
C PHE A 652 -18.11 -4.89 10.02
N LEU A 653 -17.67 -6.13 10.23
CA LEU A 653 -18.29 -7.07 11.16
C LEU A 653 -17.18 -7.72 11.99
N GLU A 654 -17.42 -7.85 13.30
CA GLU A 654 -16.53 -8.59 14.20
C GLU A 654 -17.32 -9.70 14.89
N PHE A 655 -16.86 -10.94 14.76
CA PHE A 655 -17.45 -12.08 15.48
C PHE A 655 -16.51 -12.51 16.59
N SER A 656 -17.06 -12.89 17.73
CA SER A 656 -16.32 -13.50 18.83
C SER A 656 -17.14 -14.57 19.53
N TRP A 657 -16.50 -15.31 20.42
CA TRP A 657 -17.16 -16.31 21.25
C TRP A 657 -18.38 -15.73 21.95
N SER A 658 -19.53 -16.38 21.73
CA SER A 658 -20.75 -16.12 22.47
C SER A 658 -21.10 -17.42 23.19
N PRO A 659 -20.94 -17.50 24.52
CA PRO A 659 -21.38 -18.68 25.24
C PRO A 659 -22.87 -18.87 24.98
N THR A 660 -23.23 -20.01 24.41
CA THR A 660 -24.62 -20.43 24.30
C THR A 660 -25.19 -20.48 25.72
N GLN A 661 -26.17 -19.61 26.00
CA GLN A 661 -27.01 -19.83 27.17
C GLN A 661 -27.69 -21.18 26.94
N GLY A 662 -27.26 -22.21 27.67
CA GLY A 662 -28.11 -23.39 27.89
C GLY A 662 -29.48 -22.92 28.39
N PRO A 663 -30.55 -23.70 28.19
CA PRO A 663 -31.92 -23.26 28.41
C PRO A 663 -32.05 -22.60 29.78
N SER A 664 -32.26 -21.29 29.76
CA SER A 664 -32.41 -20.44 30.92
C SER A 664 -33.54 -21.00 31.78
N THR A 665 -33.18 -21.59 32.93
CA THR A 665 -34.15 -21.88 33.97
C THR A 665 -34.64 -20.53 34.46
N ILE A 666 -35.90 -20.22 34.13
CA ILE A 666 -36.60 -19.01 34.54
C ILE A 666 -36.57 -18.96 36.08
N SER A 667 -35.71 -18.12 36.65
CA SER A 667 -35.88 -17.70 38.04
C SER A 667 -36.82 -16.50 38.03
N HIS A 668 -38.11 -16.75 38.26
CA HIS A 668 -39.04 -15.72 38.69
C HIS A 668 -38.52 -15.10 39.98
N TYR A 669 -37.95 -13.89 39.91
CA TYR A 669 -37.89 -13.01 41.07
C TYR A 669 -39.24 -12.30 41.17
N VAL A 670 -40.00 -12.74 42.17
CA VAL A 670 -41.21 -12.08 42.66
C VAL A 670 -40.78 -10.78 43.33
N GLU A 671 -41.26 -9.65 42.82
CA GLU A 671 -41.21 -8.38 43.54
C GLU A 671 -42.07 -8.48 44.81
N GLY A 672 -41.47 -8.13 45.95
CA GLY A 672 -42.13 -8.07 47.24
C GLY A 672 -41.59 -6.93 48.09
N VAL A 673 -42.46 -5.92 48.26
CA VAL A 673 -42.43 -4.75 49.16
C VAL A 673 -41.64 -3.53 48.71
#